data_AF-A0A2E3QY72-F1
#
_entry.id   AF-A0A2E3QY72-F1
#
_cell.length_a   1.000
_cell.length_b   1.000
_cell.length_c   1.000
_cell.angle_alpha   90.00
_cell.angle_beta   90.00
_cell.angle_gamma   90.00
#
_symmetry.space_group_name_H-M   'P 1'
#
loop_
_entity.id
_entity.type
_entity.pdbx_description
1 polymer ?
#
loop_
_entity_poly.entity_id
_entity_poly.type
_entity_poly.pdbx_seq_one_letter_code
_entity_poly.pdbx_strand_id
1 'polypeptide(L)'
;MDPLVFDHDVETVVGNGRLIARVRAASADFVFAGPSAGYRLLVDGEPADSVGVRTVVTPGRTRYELGDRGAITVAAQPDATLLVILVEAARDADWRLELFGVEASPEGGEGTDVATLWTPDPLAVSDDSGPDEAEADRLGLRLEVGQRAAFLLGDAAAADAVGDPFAAADAWVEQTARRGLRLRTPYADLDRAVEFAKAHLLLGYDWTPDADGRPGGEGSKMVCDIFRWRDVWSRDFGSGFGPGGVAAGLTDAVLATLDYEAARHTAHDPTDLKVSDDTSQGGSAEGIGWLLKLVWRVYKHTGDTAWAERMVAAFEPWMEVWIARDADEDGLIVDVTEWMDHSRFLRLVEGQRTLYSNALYFAGLRRMAFLCEALGRDADADRYRDLAARSRQSIHDAFWNEAGYFNNAVQWGIPDTALMLADNAIALVERIASRNERYRTLDTIRERSWRPFGTVTTDLPMRYVPADNDHNGRVWPWWMAHEAKARFNNYDAEGGLHVLSKIVDTFAWPTLPGLCEEYMEPEDGAQDDVVGHAFITGSGALLDAVQYGLIGLSIREPGERTLRLAPAVPRSWETWSAEVDLVAGRLTYEETADGVRVTLDGTAVERLELRVPPREAVEMVTLDGVEIDPDVEEDGASEYLLVSLTPGASHVLEVAYAPQRVWSGELAMPPLPPPVPVERPFLMDEPRLFADILQGFIRSAVSYFGRMRHVAAREIDTLEGAGDLLVIVGNEMPFKTKRGASVTDMVDGFLGRGGSLLLLGPRFPRIDIENNYHGGAQMGGHAGMFWWKAWADGRWQDFDPREGHTMEHPKHDGTVYWGDGPLFQAWEHSLGLFGFETDCVGVFDVEGGVVDPDQRVEVVYTDWSVRKPWTFTPLAFTEREHQLVTGPRRERYPCAALLQNEETGARIVVVAPSVCSRTDLLHRMLAHVAAAPAEAG
;
A
#
# COMPACT_ATOMS: atom_id res chain seq x y z
N MET A 1 -4.32 17.24 -17.24
CA MET A 1 -4.03 15.79 -17.23
C MET A 1 -3.98 15.35 -18.67
N ASP A 2 -2.96 14.59 -19.03
CA ASP A 2 -2.73 14.19 -20.41
C ASP A 2 -3.65 13.01 -20.79
N PRO A 3 -4.34 13.07 -21.94
CA PRO A 3 -5.22 12.01 -22.38
C PRO A 3 -4.46 10.76 -22.83
N LEU A 4 -5.16 9.63 -22.95
CA LEU A 4 -4.67 8.48 -23.72
C LEU A 4 -4.97 8.74 -25.20
N VAL A 5 -4.00 8.48 -26.08
CA VAL A 5 -4.12 8.78 -27.51
C VAL A 5 -3.75 7.54 -28.32
N PHE A 6 -4.63 7.16 -29.25
CA PHE A 6 -4.45 6.05 -30.16
C PHE A 6 -4.65 6.53 -31.60
N ASP A 7 -3.72 6.23 -32.50
CA ASP A 7 -3.80 6.62 -33.93
C ASP A 7 -4.71 5.69 -34.76
N HIS A 8 -5.66 5.03 -34.11
CA HIS A 8 -6.66 4.15 -34.72
C HIS A 8 -7.96 4.20 -33.91
N ASP A 9 -9.03 3.64 -34.48
CA ASP A 9 -10.30 3.47 -33.78
C ASP A 9 -10.16 2.39 -32.70
N VAL A 10 -10.60 2.73 -31.49
CA VAL A 10 -10.56 1.86 -30.31
C VAL A 10 -11.94 1.87 -29.67
N GLU A 11 -12.42 0.68 -29.31
CA GLU A 11 -13.65 0.55 -28.52
C GLU A 11 -13.42 1.06 -27.10
N THR A 12 -14.30 1.94 -26.63
CA THR A 12 -14.20 2.53 -25.28
C THR A 12 -15.52 2.38 -24.54
N VAL A 13 -15.47 2.55 -23.22
CA VAL A 13 -16.66 2.53 -22.36
C VAL A 13 -16.86 3.91 -21.77
N VAL A 14 -18.06 4.45 -21.91
CA VAL A 14 -18.46 5.73 -21.35
C VAL A 14 -19.76 5.56 -20.56
N GLY A 15 -19.91 6.33 -19.48
CA GLY A 15 -21.09 6.23 -18.63
C GLY A 15 -20.97 7.00 -17.33
N ASN A 16 -22.05 7.01 -16.55
CA ASN A 16 -22.20 7.79 -15.32
C ASN A 16 -22.77 6.99 -14.14
N GLY A 17 -22.83 5.66 -14.26
CA GLY A 17 -23.48 4.78 -13.30
C GLY A 17 -24.78 4.22 -13.86
N ARG A 18 -25.74 5.06 -14.23
CA ARG A 18 -27.05 4.62 -14.77
C ARG A 18 -26.94 4.10 -16.19
N LEU A 19 -26.29 4.90 -17.01
CA LEU A 19 -26.14 4.66 -18.44
C LEU A 19 -24.70 4.30 -18.73
N ILE A 20 -24.49 3.18 -19.43
CA ILE A 20 -23.19 2.77 -19.93
C ILE A 20 -23.35 2.38 -21.40
N ALA A 21 -22.44 2.89 -22.22
CA ALA A 21 -22.33 2.52 -23.62
C ALA A 21 -20.91 2.06 -23.94
N ARG A 22 -20.81 1.00 -24.75
CA ARG A 22 -19.61 0.68 -25.52
C ARG A 22 -19.65 1.49 -26.79
N VAL A 23 -18.60 2.23 -27.08
CA VAL A 23 -18.59 3.17 -28.20
C VAL A 23 -17.32 3.06 -29.04
N ARG A 24 -17.47 3.36 -30.33
CA ARG A 24 -16.44 3.48 -31.36
C ARG A 24 -16.72 4.73 -32.18
N ALA A 25 -15.81 5.10 -33.09
CA ALA A 25 -16.04 6.24 -33.97
C ALA A 25 -17.37 6.14 -34.75
N ALA A 26 -17.76 4.94 -35.19
CA ALA A 26 -18.96 4.73 -36.00
C ALA A 26 -20.20 4.26 -35.24
N SER A 27 -20.10 3.89 -33.96
CA SER A 27 -21.24 3.31 -33.25
C SER A 27 -21.23 3.51 -31.74
N ALA A 28 -22.42 3.47 -31.15
CA ALA A 28 -22.62 3.43 -29.71
C ALA A 28 -23.66 2.37 -29.36
N ASP A 29 -23.28 1.40 -28.53
CA ASP A 29 -24.11 0.29 -28.09
C ASP A 29 -24.28 0.35 -26.57
N PHE A 30 -25.53 0.40 -26.12
CA PHE A 30 -25.84 0.47 -24.69
C PHE A 30 -25.64 -0.89 -24.02
N VAL A 31 -24.86 -0.91 -22.94
CA VAL A 31 -24.50 -2.15 -22.23
C VAL A 31 -25.66 -2.64 -21.35
N PHE A 32 -26.46 -1.73 -20.78
CA PHE A 32 -27.46 -2.06 -19.76
C PHE A 32 -28.88 -1.54 -20.00
N ALA A 33 -29.11 -0.70 -21.02
CA ALA A 33 -30.45 -0.13 -21.28
C ALA A 33 -31.44 -1.15 -21.91
N GLY A 34 -30.96 -2.31 -22.36
CA GLY A 34 -31.77 -3.35 -22.99
C GLY A 34 -31.07 -3.95 -24.22
N PRO A 35 -31.42 -5.18 -24.66
CA PRO A 35 -30.52 -5.98 -25.50
C PRO A 35 -30.55 -5.78 -27.03
N SER A 36 -31.14 -4.71 -27.60
CA SER A 36 -31.42 -4.72 -29.05
C SER A 36 -31.30 -3.40 -29.82
N ALA A 37 -30.87 -2.29 -29.22
CA ALA A 37 -30.77 -1.01 -29.91
C ALA A 37 -29.34 -0.46 -29.86
N GLY A 38 -28.66 -0.47 -31.00
CA GLY A 38 -27.38 0.20 -31.22
C GLY A 38 -27.55 1.39 -32.17
N TYR A 39 -26.65 2.36 -32.09
CA TYR A 39 -26.68 3.54 -32.96
C TYR A 39 -25.48 3.52 -33.88
N ARG A 40 -25.71 3.76 -35.18
CA ARG A 40 -24.67 3.91 -36.19
C ARG A 40 -24.60 5.36 -36.62
N LEU A 41 -23.40 5.93 -36.55
CA LEU A 41 -23.13 7.27 -37.02
C LEU A 41 -22.48 7.22 -38.41
N LEU A 42 -23.11 7.92 -39.34
CA LEU A 42 -22.69 8.07 -40.71
C LEU A 42 -22.26 9.51 -40.98
N VAL A 43 -21.19 9.67 -41.76
CA VAL A 43 -20.68 10.95 -42.26
C VAL A 43 -20.60 10.86 -43.78
N ASP A 44 -21.34 11.72 -44.45
CA ASP A 44 -21.54 11.72 -45.91
C ASP A 44 -22.03 10.38 -46.46
N GLY A 45 -22.87 9.70 -45.67
CA GLY A 45 -23.47 8.40 -46.02
C GLY A 45 -22.59 7.19 -45.75
N GLU A 46 -21.37 7.37 -45.24
CA GLU A 46 -20.43 6.29 -44.92
C GLU A 46 -20.21 6.18 -43.39
N PRO A 47 -19.89 5.00 -42.83
CA PRO A 47 -19.53 4.85 -41.43
C PRO A 47 -18.38 5.78 -41.02
N ALA A 48 -18.47 6.39 -39.83
CA ALA A 48 -17.48 7.37 -39.38
C ALA A 48 -16.04 6.83 -39.25
N ASP A 49 -15.87 5.52 -39.03
CA ASP A 49 -14.58 4.84 -38.89
C ASP A 49 -13.84 4.62 -40.23
N SER A 50 -14.51 4.80 -41.36
CA SER A 50 -13.98 4.52 -42.71
C SER A 50 -12.86 5.47 -43.20
N VAL A 51 -12.62 6.59 -42.51
CA VAL A 51 -11.75 7.69 -42.96
C VAL A 51 -10.43 7.84 -42.20
N GLY A 52 -10.09 6.87 -41.35
CA GLY A 52 -8.93 6.95 -40.46
C GLY A 52 -9.25 7.75 -39.21
N VAL A 53 -9.09 7.11 -38.05
CA VAL A 53 -9.55 7.63 -36.76
C VAL A 53 -8.36 7.79 -35.83
N ARG A 54 -8.32 8.90 -35.11
CA ARG A 54 -7.48 9.06 -33.93
C ARG A 54 -8.36 9.18 -32.69
N THR A 55 -8.19 8.26 -31.74
CA THR A 55 -8.99 8.16 -30.53
C THR A 55 -8.27 8.82 -29.36
N VAL A 56 -8.96 9.73 -28.66
CA VAL A 56 -8.46 10.46 -27.49
C VAL A 56 -9.38 10.15 -26.32
N VAL A 57 -8.86 9.43 -25.32
CA VAL A 57 -9.63 8.98 -24.15
C VAL A 57 -9.27 9.84 -22.94
N THR A 58 -10.29 10.34 -22.26
CA THR A 58 -10.18 11.04 -20.98
C THR A 58 -11.17 10.44 -19.98
N PRO A 59 -10.97 10.60 -18.65
CA PRO A 59 -11.92 10.05 -17.68
C PRO A 59 -13.37 10.49 -17.97
N GLY A 60 -14.22 9.50 -18.22
CA GLY A 60 -15.65 9.68 -18.50
C GLY A 60 -16.03 10.00 -19.96
N ARG A 61 -15.10 10.32 -20.87
CA ARG A 61 -15.44 10.63 -22.25
C ARG A 61 -14.36 10.22 -23.27
N THR A 62 -14.82 9.96 -24.48
CA THR A 62 -13.94 9.61 -25.60
C THR A 62 -14.19 10.55 -26.77
N ARG A 63 -13.11 11.06 -27.38
CA ARG A 63 -13.13 11.85 -28.60
C ARG A 63 -12.51 11.08 -29.75
N TYR A 64 -13.21 10.99 -30.87
CA TYR A 64 -12.77 10.39 -32.13
C TYR A 64 -12.52 11.50 -33.15
N GLU A 65 -11.28 11.70 -33.56
CA GLU A 65 -10.87 12.63 -34.61
C GLU A 65 -10.93 11.93 -35.97
N LEU A 66 -11.73 12.43 -36.91
CA LEU A 66 -12.05 11.80 -38.20
C LEU A 66 -11.34 12.47 -39.38
N GLY A 67 -10.02 12.65 -39.28
CA GLY A 67 -9.23 13.30 -40.32
C GLY A 67 -9.73 14.72 -40.67
N ASP A 68 -10.09 14.95 -41.93
CA ASP A 68 -10.59 16.25 -42.43
C ASP A 68 -12.12 16.43 -42.28
N ARG A 69 -12.85 15.41 -41.80
CA ARG A 69 -14.31 15.46 -41.62
C ARG A 69 -14.71 16.22 -40.36
N GLY A 70 -13.94 16.11 -39.28
CA GLY A 70 -14.29 16.69 -37.99
C GLY A 70 -13.93 15.80 -36.81
N ALA A 71 -14.70 15.91 -35.74
CA ALA A 71 -14.57 15.06 -34.57
C ALA A 71 -15.93 14.71 -33.96
N ILE A 72 -15.95 13.55 -33.30
CA ILE A 72 -17.05 13.09 -32.46
C ILE A 72 -16.56 13.02 -31.03
N THR A 73 -17.36 13.47 -30.07
CA THR A 73 -17.09 13.22 -28.64
C THR A 73 -18.30 12.53 -28.03
N VAL A 74 -18.08 11.38 -27.42
CA VAL A 74 -19.11 10.64 -26.69
C VAL A 74 -18.91 10.82 -25.20
N ALA A 75 -19.96 11.22 -24.49
CA ALA A 75 -19.96 11.42 -23.04
C ALA A 75 -21.35 11.11 -22.45
N ALA A 76 -21.40 10.87 -21.14
CA ALA A 76 -22.66 10.76 -20.39
C ALA A 76 -22.99 12.08 -19.66
N GLN A 77 -24.27 12.38 -19.46
CA GLN A 77 -24.71 13.57 -18.72
C GLN A 77 -24.83 13.32 -17.20
N PRO A 78 -24.68 14.35 -16.34
CA PRO A 78 -24.75 14.19 -14.87
C PRO A 78 -26.10 13.71 -14.32
N ASP A 79 -27.21 14.10 -14.95
CA ASP A 79 -28.59 13.81 -14.52
C ASP A 79 -29.05 12.38 -14.86
N ALA A 80 -28.16 11.67 -15.53
CA ALA A 80 -28.10 10.23 -15.49
C ALA A 80 -29.14 9.50 -16.36
N THR A 81 -29.59 10.18 -17.41
CA THR A 81 -30.59 9.69 -18.36
C THR A 81 -30.20 9.86 -19.83
N LEU A 82 -29.05 10.50 -20.12
CA LEU A 82 -28.61 10.80 -21.48
C LEU A 82 -27.17 10.39 -21.76
N LEU A 83 -26.97 9.78 -22.94
CA LEU A 83 -25.69 9.71 -23.63
C LEU A 83 -25.69 10.78 -24.71
N VAL A 84 -24.60 11.54 -24.81
CA VAL A 84 -24.46 12.59 -25.81
C VAL A 84 -23.36 12.25 -26.80
N ILE A 85 -23.68 12.39 -28.08
CA ILE A 85 -22.72 12.31 -29.18
C ILE A 85 -22.58 13.73 -29.74
N LEU A 86 -21.51 14.39 -29.34
CA LEU A 86 -21.16 15.74 -29.76
C LEU A 86 -20.42 15.67 -31.08
N VAL A 87 -20.85 16.48 -32.05
CA VAL A 87 -20.28 16.51 -33.41
C VAL A 87 -19.74 17.89 -33.71
N GLU A 88 -18.51 17.93 -34.24
CA GLU A 88 -17.85 19.15 -34.69
C GLU A 88 -17.35 18.96 -36.13
N ALA A 89 -17.79 19.81 -37.05
CA ALA A 89 -17.46 19.69 -38.47
C ALA A 89 -16.17 20.46 -38.84
N ALA A 90 -15.19 19.77 -39.44
CA ALA A 90 -13.97 20.39 -39.99
C ALA A 90 -14.06 20.64 -41.50
N ARG A 91 -15.14 20.18 -42.14
CA ARG A 91 -15.58 20.58 -43.49
C ARG A 91 -17.09 20.44 -43.58
N ASP A 92 -17.65 20.91 -44.69
CA ASP A 92 -19.04 20.66 -45.03
C ASP A 92 -19.29 19.15 -45.13
N ALA A 93 -20.16 18.62 -44.28
CA ALA A 93 -20.46 17.19 -44.21
C ALA A 93 -21.91 16.96 -43.76
N ASP A 94 -22.53 15.90 -44.31
CA ASP A 94 -23.83 15.43 -43.88
C ASP A 94 -23.63 14.38 -42.77
N TRP A 95 -24.19 14.64 -41.58
CA TRP A 95 -24.10 13.75 -40.41
C TRP A 95 -25.45 13.08 -40.16
N ARG A 96 -25.45 11.76 -39.97
CA ARG A 96 -26.68 10.99 -39.76
C ARG A 96 -26.49 9.92 -38.70
N LEU A 97 -27.43 9.84 -37.77
CA LEU A 97 -27.53 8.77 -36.79
C LEU A 97 -28.66 7.81 -37.21
N GLU A 98 -28.37 6.52 -37.25
CA GLU A 98 -29.32 5.45 -37.58
C GLU A 98 -29.40 4.44 -36.43
N LEU A 99 -30.61 4.11 -35.98
CA LEU A 99 -30.85 3.04 -35.02
C LEU A 99 -30.79 1.68 -35.74
N PHE A 100 -30.21 0.66 -35.11
CA PHE A 100 -30.20 -0.71 -35.64
C PHE A 100 -30.35 -1.76 -34.53
N GLY A 101 -30.95 -2.91 -34.87
CA GLY A 101 -31.02 -4.10 -33.99
C GLY A 101 -32.40 -4.52 -33.47
N VAL A 102 -33.49 -3.82 -33.84
CA VAL A 102 -34.85 -4.12 -33.36
C VAL A 102 -35.40 -5.41 -34.00
N GLU A 103 -35.40 -6.54 -33.28
CA GLU A 103 -36.45 -7.55 -33.49
C GLU A 103 -37.73 -7.00 -32.87
N ALA A 104 -38.64 -6.50 -33.71
CA ALA A 104 -39.93 -5.98 -33.29
C ALA A 104 -40.74 -7.06 -32.54
N SER A 105 -40.79 -6.98 -31.20
CA SER A 105 -41.87 -7.59 -30.44
C SER A 105 -43.13 -6.72 -30.63
N PRO A 106 -44.25 -7.26 -31.12
CA PRO A 106 -45.46 -6.47 -31.44
C PRO A 106 -46.26 -6.00 -30.22
N GLU A 107 -45.82 -6.30 -29.00
CA GLU A 107 -46.53 -5.92 -27.77
C GLU A 107 -45.73 -4.85 -27.03
N GLY A 108 -46.16 -3.60 -27.24
CA GLY A 108 -45.50 -2.39 -26.76
C GLY A 108 -45.34 -2.33 -25.24
N GLY A 109 -44.11 -2.00 -24.82
CA GLY A 109 -43.82 -1.33 -23.56
C GLY A 109 -43.63 0.16 -23.82
N GLU A 110 -44.07 1.00 -22.89
CA GLU A 110 -43.93 2.46 -22.95
C GLU A 110 -42.45 2.86 -23.06
N GLY A 111 -42.16 3.86 -23.90
CA GLY A 111 -40.89 3.99 -24.62
C GLY A 111 -39.73 4.68 -23.88
N THR A 112 -38.51 4.32 -24.27
CA THR A 112 -37.23 4.89 -23.80
C THR A 112 -36.20 5.17 -24.90
N ASP A 113 -36.48 4.86 -26.17
CA ASP A 113 -35.50 4.96 -27.27
C ASP A 113 -35.72 6.21 -28.14
N VAL A 114 -35.46 7.40 -27.58
CA VAL A 114 -35.57 8.67 -28.33
C VAL A 114 -34.17 9.25 -28.55
N ALA A 115 -33.83 9.48 -29.82
CA ALA A 115 -32.70 10.32 -30.22
C ALA A 115 -33.22 11.72 -30.56
N THR A 116 -32.70 12.74 -29.89
CA THR A 116 -33.03 14.14 -30.18
C THR A 116 -31.80 14.89 -30.70
N LEU A 117 -32.04 15.94 -31.47
CA LEU A 117 -30.98 16.79 -32.04
C LEU A 117 -30.92 18.13 -31.32
N TRP A 118 -29.73 18.49 -30.88
CA TRP A 118 -29.42 19.82 -30.38
C TRP A 118 -28.51 20.57 -31.36
N THR A 119 -28.82 21.86 -31.59
CA THR A 119 -28.01 22.76 -32.41
C THR A 119 -27.96 24.15 -31.75
N PRO A 120 -26.81 24.86 -31.81
CA PRO A 120 -26.66 26.17 -31.18
C PRO A 120 -27.51 27.28 -31.86
N ASP A 121 -27.78 27.12 -33.16
CA ASP A 121 -28.70 27.93 -33.97
C ASP A 121 -29.61 26.98 -34.77
N PRO A 122 -30.83 27.38 -35.18
CA PRO A 122 -31.71 26.53 -35.99
C PRO A 122 -31.06 26.16 -37.33
N LEU A 123 -30.54 24.94 -37.44
CA LEU A 123 -29.98 24.40 -38.68
C LEU A 123 -31.06 23.66 -39.49
N ALA A 124 -30.82 23.52 -40.80
CA ALA A 124 -31.71 22.73 -41.66
C ALA A 124 -31.57 21.24 -41.31
N VAL A 125 -32.53 20.73 -40.55
CA VAL A 125 -32.68 19.30 -40.27
C VAL A 125 -33.29 18.64 -41.50
N SER A 126 -32.59 17.66 -42.07
CA SER A 126 -33.17 16.82 -43.11
C SER A 126 -33.97 15.71 -42.44
N ASP A 127 -35.24 15.98 -42.19
CA ASP A 127 -36.19 14.94 -41.84
C ASP A 127 -36.56 14.23 -43.16
N ASP A 128 -35.79 13.21 -43.53
CA ASP A 128 -36.01 12.39 -44.72
C ASP A 128 -37.11 11.34 -44.45
N SER A 129 -38.14 11.73 -43.68
CA SER A 129 -39.29 10.90 -43.32
C SER A 129 -40.19 10.72 -44.54
N GLY A 130 -39.97 9.65 -45.32
CA GLY A 130 -40.93 9.16 -46.28
C GLY A 130 -42.21 8.68 -45.58
N PRO A 131 -43.35 8.57 -46.30
CA PRO A 131 -44.66 8.29 -45.71
C PRO A 131 -44.90 6.83 -45.26
N ASP A 132 -43.88 5.99 -45.15
CA ASP A 132 -44.02 4.58 -44.72
C ASP A 132 -43.51 4.41 -43.27
N GLU A 133 -44.33 3.77 -42.42
CA GLU A 133 -44.15 3.57 -40.96
C GLU A 133 -42.90 2.75 -40.54
N ALA A 134 -41.95 2.50 -41.45
CA ALA A 134 -40.68 1.78 -41.19
C ALA A 134 -39.45 2.72 -41.09
N GLU A 135 -39.62 4.05 -41.15
CA GLU A 135 -38.53 5.03 -41.25
C GLU A 135 -38.38 5.97 -40.02
N ALA A 136 -38.96 5.64 -38.86
CA ALA A 136 -38.81 6.42 -37.61
C ALA A 136 -37.41 6.35 -36.95
N ASP A 137 -36.46 5.65 -37.59
CA ASP A 137 -35.18 5.20 -36.99
C ASP A 137 -33.95 6.02 -37.41
N ARG A 138 -34.12 7.22 -38.02
CA ARG A 138 -33.01 8.01 -38.58
C ARG A 138 -33.12 9.50 -38.27
N LEU A 139 -32.03 10.10 -37.79
CA LEU A 139 -31.92 11.54 -37.51
C LEU A 139 -30.70 12.12 -38.23
N GLY A 140 -30.87 13.16 -39.04
CA GLY A 140 -29.79 13.71 -39.87
C GLY A 140 -29.75 15.23 -39.92
N LEU A 141 -28.54 15.77 -40.08
CA LEU A 141 -28.29 17.18 -40.27
C LEU A 141 -27.11 17.43 -41.21
N ARG A 142 -27.08 18.61 -41.82
CA ARG A 142 -25.92 19.10 -42.57
C ARG A 142 -25.19 20.15 -41.75
N LEU A 143 -23.87 19.99 -41.60
CA LEU A 143 -23.01 20.94 -40.91
C LEU A 143 -22.04 21.61 -41.90
N GLU A 144 -21.94 22.94 -41.83
CA GLU A 144 -20.87 23.70 -42.47
C GLU A 144 -19.60 23.68 -41.61
N VAL A 145 -18.46 24.01 -42.22
CA VAL A 145 -17.18 24.07 -41.49
C VAL A 145 -17.27 24.96 -40.23
N GLY A 146 -16.81 24.42 -39.10
CA GLY A 146 -16.81 25.11 -37.80
C GLY A 146 -18.15 25.10 -37.06
N GLN A 147 -19.20 24.50 -37.63
CA GLN A 147 -20.45 24.26 -36.90
C GLN A 147 -20.37 23.01 -36.02
N ARG A 148 -21.23 22.99 -34.99
CA ARG A 148 -21.34 21.90 -34.02
C ARG A 148 -22.79 21.54 -33.75
N ALA A 149 -23.04 20.29 -33.40
CA ALA A 149 -24.35 19.77 -33.00
C ALA A 149 -24.18 18.64 -31.98
N ALA A 150 -25.27 18.17 -31.39
CA ALA A 150 -25.26 17.00 -30.53
C ALA A 150 -26.47 16.11 -30.78
N PHE A 151 -26.25 14.80 -30.81
CA PHE A 151 -27.31 13.81 -30.67
C PHE A 151 -27.43 13.45 -29.19
N LEU A 152 -28.62 13.60 -28.62
CA LEU A 152 -28.93 13.25 -27.23
C LEU A 152 -29.76 11.97 -27.25
N LEU A 153 -29.25 10.92 -26.62
CA LEU A 153 -29.82 9.57 -26.63
C LEU A 153 -30.31 9.20 -25.23
N GLY A 154 -31.61 8.92 -25.10
CA GLY A 154 -32.22 8.51 -23.84
C GLY A 154 -33.54 9.24 -23.56
N ASP A 155 -33.73 9.69 -22.33
CA ASP A 155 -35.00 10.30 -21.89
C ASP A 155 -35.27 11.65 -22.60
N ALA A 156 -36.44 11.77 -23.24
CA ALA A 156 -36.81 12.95 -24.00
C ALA A 156 -36.99 14.22 -23.13
N ALA A 157 -37.51 14.08 -21.90
CA ALA A 157 -37.71 15.22 -21.01
C ALA A 157 -36.38 15.75 -20.47
N ALA A 158 -35.44 14.85 -20.20
CA ALA A 158 -34.06 15.22 -19.89
C ALA A 158 -33.42 15.94 -21.07
N ALA A 159 -33.57 15.41 -22.29
CA ALA A 159 -33.03 16.04 -23.49
C ALA A 159 -33.53 17.48 -23.69
N ASP A 160 -34.84 17.72 -23.49
CA ASP A 160 -35.45 19.05 -23.54
C ASP A 160 -34.92 20.00 -22.45
N ALA A 161 -34.49 19.46 -21.31
CA ALA A 161 -33.95 20.22 -20.19
C ALA A 161 -32.45 20.54 -20.34
N VAL A 162 -31.72 19.81 -21.19
CA VAL A 162 -30.29 20.06 -21.45
C VAL A 162 -30.13 21.37 -22.21
N GLY A 163 -29.44 22.33 -21.59
CA GLY A 163 -29.11 23.62 -22.19
C GLY A 163 -28.10 23.51 -23.34
N ASP A 164 -26.81 23.63 -23.05
CA ASP A 164 -25.72 23.35 -24.01
C ASP A 164 -25.09 21.99 -23.66
N PRO A 165 -25.29 20.93 -24.46
CA PRO A 165 -24.74 19.60 -24.22
C PRO A 165 -23.21 19.57 -24.13
N PHE A 166 -22.51 20.47 -24.83
CA PHE A 166 -21.04 20.57 -24.76
C PHE A 166 -20.62 21.07 -23.38
N ALA A 167 -21.25 22.17 -22.92
CA ALA A 167 -20.96 22.73 -21.61
C ALA A 167 -21.34 21.75 -20.47
N ALA A 168 -22.41 20.99 -20.65
CA ALA A 168 -22.85 20.00 -19.67
C ALA A 168 -21.89 18.80 -19.59
N ALA A 169 -21.39 18.30 -20.73
CA ALA A 169 -20.37 17.26 -20.76
C ALA A 169 -19.04 17.72 -20.14
N ASP A 170 -18.61 18.96 -20.40
CA ASP A 170 -17.41 19.54 -19.78
C ASP A 170 -17.58 19.69 -18.26
N ALA A 171 -18.73 20.22 -17.81
CA ALA A 171 -19.02 20.40 -16.39
C ALA A 171 -19.00 19.08 -15.61
N TRP A 172 -19.48 17.99 -16.21
CA TRP A 172 -19.46 16.66 -15.61
C TRP A 172 -18.04 16.11 -15.40
N VAL A 173 -17.17 16.26 -16.41
CA VAL A 173 -15.75 15.87 -16.31
C VAL A 173 -15.06 16.71 -15.23
N GLU A 174 -15.30 18.02 -15.21
CA GLU A 174 -14.75 18.90 -14.17
C GLU A 174 -15.23 18.50 -12.77
N GLN A 175 -16.50 18.14 -12.61
CA GLN A 175 -17.06 17.68 -11.34
C GLN A 175 -16.38 16.39 -10.87
N THR A 176 -16.17 15.43 -11.77
CA THR A 176 -15.51 14.16 -11.47
C THR A 176 -14.03 14.35 -11.09
N ALA A 177 -13.34 15.28 -11.75
CA ALA A 177 -11.96 15.61 -11.42
C ALA A 177 -11.82 16.36 -10.07
N ARG A 178 -12.82 17.16 -9.68
CA ARG A 178 -12.80 18.00 -8.46
C ARG A 178 -13.19 17.30 -7.17
N ARG A 179 -13.51 16.00 -7.21
CA ARG A 179 -13.94 15.20 -6.06
C ARG A 179 -12.99 14.06 -5.72
N GLY A 180 -13.04 13.61 -4.49
CA GLY A 180 -12.25 12.51 -3.94
C GLY A 180 -10.76 12.82 -3.88
N LEU A 181 -9.96 11.78 -4.10
CA LEU A 181 -8.51 11.83 -4.17
C LEU A 181 -8.05 12.56 -5.44
N ARG A 182 -7.09 13.46 -5.29
CA ARG A 182 -6.33 14.09 -6.39
C ARG A 182 -4.85 13.98 -6.08
N LEU A 183 -4.06 13.61 -7.06
CA LEU A 183 -2.65 13.31 -6.88
C LEU A 183 -1.81 14.08 -7.90
N ARG A 184 -0.64 14.57 -7.46
CA ARG A 184 0.41 15.11 -8.34
C ARG A 184 1.75 14.54 -7.92
N THR A 185 2.35 13.73 -8.76
CA THR A 185 3.62 13.06 -8.47
C THR A 185 4.61 13.22 -9.63
N PRO A 186 5.89 12.89 -9.42
CA PRO A 186 6.82 12.67 -10.51
C PRO A 186 6.43 11.51 -11.45
N TYR A 187 5.45 10.68 -11.07
CA TYR A 187 4.95 9.57 -11.86
C TYR A 187 3.57 9.89 -12.46
N ALA A 188 3.57 10.65 -13.56
CA ALA A 188 2.35 11.18 -14.19
C ALA A 188 1.32 10.10 -14.60
N ASP A 189 1.76 8.87 -14.92
CA ASP A 189 0.83 7.79 -15.27
C ASP A 189 -0.01 7.34 -14.06
N LEU A 190 0.56 7.37 -12.84
CA LEU A 190 -0.19 7.09 -11.61
C LEU A 190 -1.26 8.17 -11.38
N ASP A 191 -0.90 9.45 -11.54
CA ASP A 191 -1.84 10.56 -11.40
C ASP A 191 -3.02 10.40 -12.36
N ARG A 192 -2.73 10.02 -13.62
CA ARG A 192 -3.75 9.74 -14.65
C ARG A 192 -4.59 8.51 -14.30
N ALA A 193 -3.98 7.42 -13.82
CA ALA A 193 -4.70 6.20 -13.43
C ALA A 193 -5.63 6.43 -12.23
N VAL A 194 -5.27 7.28 -11.28
CA VAL A 194 -6.17 7.69 -10.17
C VAL A 194 -7.46 8.31 -10.71
N GLU A 195 -7.34 9.22 -11.68
CA GLU A 195 -8.51 9.86 -12.29
C GLU A 195 -9.36 8.89 -13.12
N PHE A 196 -8.73 8.00 -13.89
CA PHE A 196 -9.46 6.94 -14.59
C PHE A 196 -10.14 5.96 -13.62
N ALA A 197 -9.48 5.57 -12.52
CA ALA A 197 -10.07 4.71 -11.50
C ALA A 197 -11.31 5.34 -10.86
N LYS A 198 -11.29 6.66 -10.59
CA LYS A 198 -12.48 7.39 -10.11
C LYS A 198 -13.62 7.38 -11.13
N ALA A 199 -13.33 7.56 -12.41
CA ALA A 199 -14.33 7.49 -13.47
C ALA A 199 -14.85 6.05 -13.68
N HIS A 200 -13.98 5.04 -13.55
CA HIS A 200 -14.37 3.64 -13.63
C HIS A 200 -15.31 3.25 -12.46
N LEU A 201 -15.01 3.71 -11.24
CA LEU A 201 -15.90 3.51 -10.08
C LEU A 201 -17.29 4.10 -10.28
N LEU A 202 -17.40 5.26 -10.93
CA LEU A 202 -18.72 5.84 -11.25
C LEU A 202 -19.59 4.91 -12.07
N LEU A 203 -19.00 4.16 -13.00
CA LEU A 203 -19.74 3.22 -13.84
C LEU A 203 -20.45 2.14 -13.00
N GLY A 204 -19.89 1.81 -11.83
CA GLY A 204 -20.43 0.83 -10.89
C GLY A 204 -21.50 1.35 -9.94
N TYR A 205 -21.60 2.67 -9.74
CA TYR A 205 -22.48 3.27 -8.74
C TYR A 205 -23.67 3.99 -9.39
N ASP A 206 -24.87 3.49 -9.15
CA ASP A 206 -26.11 4.25 -9.29
C ASP A 206 -27.18 3.75 -8.32
N TRP A 207 -27.78 4.66 -7.55
CA TRP A 207 -28.80 4.29 -6.59
C TRP A 207 -29.98 5.25 -6.63
N THR A 208 -31.18 4.67 -6.72
CA THR A 208 -32.44 5.38 -6.51
C THR A 208 -33.24 4.58 -5.48
N PRO A 209 -33.64 5.18 -4.33
CA PRO A 209 -34.48 4.47 -3.39
C PRO A 209 -35.78 4.04 -4.07
N ASP A 210 -36.30 2.87 -3.72
CA ASP A 210 -37.63 2.49 -4.17
C ASP A 210 -38.70 3.44 -3.60
N ALA A 211 -39.95 3.26 -4.02
CA ALA A 211 -41.07 4.09 -3.56
C ALA A 211 -41.30 4.04 -2.03
N ASP A 212 -40.76 3.03 -1.35
CA ASP A 212 -40.83 2.86 0.10
C ASP A 212 -39.55 3.33 0.82
N GLY A 213 -38.60 3.95 0.09
CA GLY A 213 -37.33 4.42 0.62
C GLY A 213 -36.33 3.30 0.90
N ARG A 214 -36.57 2.07 0.42
CA ARG A 214 -35.65 0.95 0.59
C ARG A 214 -34.55 1.01 -0.47
N PRO A 215 -33.32 0.58 -0.13
CA PRO A 215 -32.28 0.38 -1.13
C PRO A 215 -32.68 -0.65 -2.19
N GLY A 216 -32.53 -0.30 -3.47
CA GLY A 216 -32.70 -1.24 -4.58
C GLY A 216 -34.03 -1.20 -5.34
N GLY A 217 -34.63 -0.01 -5.56
CA GLY A 217 -35.78 0.11 -6.47
C GLY A 217 -35.48 -0.33 -7.90
N GLU A 218 -36.52 -0.60 -8.71
CA GLU A 218 -36.37 -0.89 -10.16
C GLU A 218 -35.48 0.20 -10.80
N GLY A 219 -34.31 -0.21 -11.30
CA GLY A 219 -33.32 0.69 -11.92
C GLY A 219 -32.09 1.05 -11.06
N SER A 220 -32.01 0.66 -9.78
CA SER A 220 -30.78 0.80 -8.99
C SER A 220 -29.69 -0.14 -9.48
N LYS A 221 -28.43 0.31 -9.48
CA LYS A 221 -27.29 -0.42 -10.01
C LYS A 221 -26.06 -0.33 -9.10
N MET A 222 -25.58 -1.50 -8.68
CA MET A 222 -24.31 -1.66 -7.99
C MET A 222 -23.61 -2.84 -8.64
N VAL A 223 -22.61 -2.57 -9.48
CA VAL A 223 -21.90 -3.64 -10.22
C VAL A 223 -20.41 -3.53 -9.97
N CYS A 224 -19.80 -4.63 -9.53
CA CYS A 224 -18.34 -4.75 -9.39
C CYS A 224 -17.65 -5.16 -10.71
N ASP A 225 -18.45 -5.57 -11.71
CA ASP A 225 -18.05 -5.93 -13.07
C ASP A 225 -19.09 -5.38 -14.06
N ILE A 226 -18.63 -4.61 -15.04
CA ILE A 226 -19.50 -3.84 -15.95
C ILE A 226 -20.20 -4.71 -16.99
N PHE A 227 -19.81 -5.95 -17.23
CA PHE A 227 -20.33 -6.73 -18.36
C PHE A 227 -21.02 -8.02 -17.96
N ARG A 228 -20.71 -8.57 -16.78
CA ARG A 228 -21.18 -9.90 -16.39
C ARG A 228 -22.22 -9.90 -15.28
N TRP A 229 -22.12 -8.99 -14.32
CA TRP A 229 -22.91 -9.06 -13.08
C TRP A 229 -23.79 -7.84 -12.89
N ARG A 230 -25.04 -8.05 -12.47
CA ARG A 230 -26.05 -6.99 -12.22
C ARG A 230 -26.29 -6.72 -10.73
N ASP A 231 -25.40 -7.19 -9.87
CA ASP A 231 -25.44 -6.97 -8.43
C ASP A 231 -24.01 -6.94 -7.87
N VAL A 232 -23.87 -6.52 -6.62
CA VAL A 232 -22.61 -6.41 -5.92
C VAL A 232 -22.37 -7.62 -5.02
N TRP A 233 -21.16 -8.16 -5.09
CA TRP A 233 -20.71 -9.20 -4.19
C TRP A 233 -20.14 -8.55 -2.92
N SER A 234 -20.54 -9.01 -1.74
CA SER A 234 -20.11 -8.40 -0.46
C SER A 234 -18.58 -8.31 -0.33
N ARG A 235 -17.88 -9.33 -0.83
CA ARG A 235 -16.41 -9.40 -0.86
C ARG A 235 -15.81 -8.30 -1.73
N ASP A 236 -16.25 -8.20 -2.97
CA ASP A 236 -15.82 -7.16 -3.92
C ASP A 236 -16.11 -5.77 -3.38
N PHE A 237 -17.29 -5.58 -2.80
CA PHE A 237 -17.65 -4.32 -2.16
C PHE A 237 -16.73 -3.98 -1.00
N GLY A 238 -16.58 -4.87 -0.02
CA GLY A 238 -15.81 -4.59 1.19
C GLY A 238 -14.28 -4.52 0.98
N SER A 239 -13.75 -5.13 -0.08
CA SER A 239 -12.30 -5.24 -0.30
C SER A 239 -11.73 -4.20 -1.27
N GLY A 240 -12.51 -3.70 -2.23
CA GLY A 240 -12.04 -2.78 -3.26
C GLY A 240 -13.06 -1.72 -3.62
N PHE A 241 -14.26 -2.12 -4.04
CA PHE A 241 -15.24 -1.21 -4.63
C PHE A 241 -15.74 -0.13 -3.64
N GLY A 242 -16.08 -0.52 -2.40
CA GLY A 242 -16.46 0.40 -1.32
C GLY A 242 -15.29 1.25 -0.79
N PRO A 243 -14.15 0.66 -0.39
CA PRO A 243 -12.92 1.39 -0.05
C PRO A 243 -12.53 2.46 -1.08
N GLY A 244 -12.56 2.12 -2.36
CA GLY A 244 -12.29 3.03 -3.46
C GLY A 244 -13.40 4.06 -3.69
N GLY A 245 -14.66 3.70 -3.45
CA GLY A 245 -15.78 4.64 -3.47
C GLY A 245 -15.59 5.78 -2.46
N VAL A 246 -15.15 5.47 -1.24
CA VAL A 246 -14.77 6.50 -0.25
C VAL A 246 -13.64 7.38 -0.79
N ALA A 247 -12.59 6.78 -1.35
CA ALA A 247 -11.46 7.50 -1.94
C ALA A 247 -11.85 8.38 -3.14
N ALA A 248 -12.87 7.98 -3.91
CA ALA A 248 -13.40 8.70 -5.05
C ALA A 248 -14.39 9.82 -4.67
N GLY A 249 -14.68 10.01 -3.37
CA GLY A 249 -15.66 10.99 -2.90
C GLY A 249 -17.11 10.54 -3.11
N LEU A 250 -17.37 9.23 -3.10
CA LEU A 250 -18.68 8.60 -3.28
C LEU A 250 -19.23 8.02 -1.97
N THR A 251 -18.90 8.63 -0.82
CA THR A 251 -19.26 8.14 0.51
C THR A 251 -20.76 7.89 0.68
N ASP A 252 -21.62 8.74 0.12
CA ASP A 252 -23.07 8.57 0.17
C ASP A 252 -23.52 7.29 -0.55
N ALA A 253 -22.92 6.99 -1.71
CA ALA A 253 -23.20 5.76 -2.45
C ALA A 253 -22.71 4.53 -1.67
N VAL A 254 -21.53 4.62 -1.03
CA VAL A 254 -21.00 3.54 -0.17
C VAL A 254 -21.92 3.28 1.03
N LEU A 255 -22.44 4.33 1.67
CA LEU A 255 -23.41 4.21 2.77
C LEU A 255 -24.70 3.53 2.30
N ALA A 256 -25.25 3.94 1.14
CA ALA A 256 -26.44 3.34 0.57
C ALA A 256 -26.24 1.85 0.22
N THR A 257 -25.08 1.48 -0.33
CA THR A 257 -24.73 0.09 -0.60
C THR A 257 -24.57 -0.72 0.69
N LEU A 258 -24.00 -0.15 1.77
CA LEU A 258 -23.93 -0.83 3.07
C LEU A 258 -25.31 -1.02 3.70
N ASP A 259 -26.23 -0.07 3.53
CA ASP A 259 -27.61 -0.22 3.98
C ASP A 259 -28.34 -1.33 3.17
N TYR A 260 -28.08 -1.44 1.87
CA TYR A 260 -28.54 -2.56 1.04
C TYR A 260 -28.00 -3.90 1.54
N GLU A 261 -26.69 -4.00 1.77
CA GLU A 261 -26.02 -5.17 2.32
C GLU A 261 -26.60 -5.57 3.68
N ALA A 262 -26.82 -4.61 4.58
CA ALA A 262 -27.40 -4.86 5.90
C ALA A 262 -28.85 -5.36 5.80
N ALA A 263 -29.66 -4.77 4.92
CA ALA A 263 -31.02 -5.22 4.67
C ALA A 263 -31.05 -6.65 4.12
N ARG A 264 -30.14 -6.95 3.18
CA ARG A 264 -29.96 -8.30 2.62
C ARG A 264 -29.57 -9.31 3.69
N HIS A 265 -28.57 -9.01 4.51
CA HIS A 265 -28.12 -9.90 5.59
C HIS A 265 -29.18 -10.10 6.68
N THR A 266 -30.04 -9.11 6.91
CA THR A 266 -31.17 -9.22 7.85
C THR A 266 -32.29 -10.11 7.30
N ALA A 267 -32.47 -10.16 5.98
CA ALA A 267 -33.53 -10.94 5.33
C ALA A 267 -33.22 -12.44 5.21
N HIS A 268 -31.97 -12.85 5.40
CA HIS A 268 -31.50 -14.24 5.26
C HIS A 268 -31.17 -14.89 6.61
N ASP A 269 -31.21 -16.22 6.66
CA ASP A 269 -30.78 -16.98 7.83
C ASP A 269 -29.25 -17.11 7.84
N PRO A 270 -28.54 -16.61 8.87
CA PRO A 270 -27.08 -16.74 8.96
C PRO A 270 -26.58 -18.19 9.00
N THR A 271 -27.45 -19.16 9.28
CA THR A 271 -27.14 -20.59 9.30
C THR A 271 -27.23 -21.25 7.92
N ASP A 272 -27.79 -20.58 6.92
CA ASP A 272 -27.83 -21.05 5.54
C ASP A 272 -26.43 -20.90 4.90
N LEU A 273 -25.68 -22.00 4.99
CA LEU A 273 -24.25 -22.07 4.69
C LEU A 273 -23.93 -21.82 3.21
N LYS A 274 -22.98 -20.88 2.99
CA LYS A 274 -22.21 -20.59 1.76
C LYS A 274 -22.92 -19.88 0.61
N VAL A 275 -24.21 -20.06 0.44
CA VAL A 275 -24.96 -19.44 -0.66
C VAL A 275 -26.34 -19.20 -0.08
N SER A 276 -26.62 -17.99 0.39
CA SER A 276 -28.01 -17.53 0.34
C SER A 276 -28.52 -17.83 -1.07
N ASP A 277 -29.77 -18.25 -1.27
CA ASP A 277 -30.36 -18.45 -2.62
C ASP A 277 -30.30 -17.16 -3.50
N ASP A 278 -29.75 -16.07 -2.96
CA ASP A 278 -29.25 -14.90 -3.66
C ASP A 278 -28.13 -15.23 -4.68
N THR A 279 -28.46 -14.96 -5.94
CA THR A 279 -27.58 -15.05 -7.12
C THR A 279 -26.28 -14.24 -7.05
N SER A 280 -26.14 -13.32 -6.10
CA SER A 280 -24.96 -12.46 -5.91
C SER A 280 -23.97 -12.94 -4.84
N GLN A 281 -24.17 -14.15 -4.27
CA GLN A 281 -23.43 -14.65 -3.11
C GLN A 281 -23.51 -13.73 -1.87
N GLY A 282 -24.64 -13.03 -1.72
CA GLY A 282 -24.86 -11.99 -0.71
C GLY A 282 -24.89 -12.37 0.78
N GLY A 283 -24.26 -13.47 1.15
CA GLY A 283 -24.23 -14.01 2.51
C GLY A 283 -23.06 -14.99 2.72
N SER A 284 -21.94 -14.81 2.02
CA SER A 284 -20.76 -15.64 2.26
C SER A 284 -20.03 -15.21 3.55
N ALA A 285 -19.48 -16.18 4.30
CA ALA A 285 -18.86 -15.90 5.60
C ALA A 285 -17.62 -14.99 5.45
N GLU A 286 -16.87 -15.14 4.36
CA GLU A 286 -15.76 -14.25 4.04
C GLU A 286 -16.21 -12.83 3.67
N GLY A 287 -17.40 -12.68 3.08
CA GLY A 287 -18.00 -11.38 2.77
C GLY A 287 -18.19 -10.52 4.01
N ILE A 288 -18.64 -11.12 5.12
CA ILE A 288 -18.81 -10.44 6.42
C ILE A 288 -17.49 -9.84 6.92
N GLY A 289 -16.38 -10.56 6.81
CA GLY A 289 -15.06 -10.06 7.23
C GLY A 289 -14.66 -8.78 6.49
N TRP A 290 -14.96 -8.70 5.19
CA TRP A 290 -14.72 -7.51 4.37
C TRP A 290 -15.70 -6.38 4.67
N LEU A 291 -17.00 -6.67 4.79
CA LEU A 291 -18.01 -5.68 5.12
C LEU A 291 -17.73 -5.01 6.47
N LEU A 292 -17.39 -5.77 7.51
CA LEU A 292 -17.06 -5.20 8.82
C LEU A 292 -15.81 -4.31 8.80
N LYS A 293 -14.83 -4.62 7.95
CA LYS A 293 -13.67 -3.74 7.69
C LYS A 293 -14.12 -2.42 7.08
N LEU A 294 -15.03 -2.46 6.11
CA LEU A 294 -15.58 -1.27 5.47
C LEU A 294 -16.49 -0.49 6.42
N VAL A 295 -17.38 -1.15 7.18
CA VAL A 295 -18.25 -0.53 8.19
C VAL A 295 -17.43 0.24 9.22
N TRP A 296 -16.40 -0.38 9.80
CA TRP A 296 -15.51 0.30 10.73
C TRP A 296 -14.83 1.51 10.09
N ARG A 297 -14.41 1.40 8.82
CA ARG A 297 -13.80 2.53 8.10
C ARG A 297 -14.79 3.68 7.91
N VAL A 298 -15.98 3.39 7.38
CA VAL A 298 -17.01 4.41 7.12
C VAL A 298 -17.47 5.06 8.42
N TYR A 299 -17.60 4.28 9.51
CA TYR A 299 -17.86 4.83 10.84
C TYR A 299 -16.75 5.79 11.28
N LYS A 300 -15.48 5.45 11.02
CA LYS A 300 -14.38 6.37 11.34
C LYS A 300 -14.44 7.69 10.57
N HIS A 301 -14.91 7.67 9.31
CA HIS A 301 -15.13 8.88 8.53
C HIS A 301 -16.32 9.70 9.05
N THR A 302 -17.47 9.05 9.24
CA THR A 302 -18.76 9.71 9.50
C THR A 302 -18.97 10.07 10.97
N GLY A 303 -18.43 9.26 11.89
CA GLY A 303 -18.76 9.33 13.32
C GLY A 303 -20.22 8.98 13.64
N ASP A 304 -20.99 8.45 12.68
CA ASP A 304 -22.42 8.17 12.86
C ASP A 304 -22.64 6.90 13.70
N THR A 305 -22.80 7.11 15.00
CA THR A 305 -23.04 6.05 15.99
C THR A 305 -24.37 5.33 15.73
N ALA A 306 -25.41 6.04 15.30
CA ALA A 306 -26.72 5.45 15.07
C ALA A 306 -26.74 4.55 13.84
N TRP A 307 -26.00 4.93 12.79
CA TRP A 307 -25.75 4.07 11.64
C TRP A 307 -24.89 2.85 12.02
N ALA A 308 -23.81 3.05 12.77
CA ALA A 308 -22.96 1.94 13.23
C ALA A 308 -23.73 0.90 14.06
N GLU A 309 -24.63 1.34 14.95
CA GLU A 309 -25.49 0.44 15.73
C GLU A 309 -26.39 -0.42 14.83
N ARG A 310 -26.97 0.14 13.76
CA ARG A 310 -27.77 -0.63 12.79
C ARG A 310 -26.93 -1.66 12.04
N MET A 311 -25.72 -1.28 11.60
CA MET A 311 -24.81 -2.19 10.92
C MET A 311 -24.40 -3.36 11.82
N VAL A 312 -24.05 -3.07 13.09
CA VAL A 312 -23.73 -4.11 14.08
C VAL A 312 -24.92 -5.04 14.29
N ALA A 313 -26.14 -4.52 14.45
CA ALA A 313 -27.33 -5.35 14.61
C ALA A 313 -27.59 -6.28 13.42
N ALA A 314 -27.28 -5.85 12.19
CA ALA A 314 -27.44 -6.66 10.99
C ALA A 314 -26.38 -7.76 10.85
N PHE A 315 -25.12 -7.48 11.18
CA PHE A 315 -24.00 -8.39 10.93
C PHE A 315 -23.57 -9.25 12.14
N GLU A 316 -23.92 -8.86 13.37
CA GLU A 316 -23.60 -9.63 14.58
C GLU A 316 -24.11 -11.09 14.53
N PRO A 317 -25.35 -11.39 14.09
CA PRO A 317 -25.81 -12.78 13.96
C PRO A 317 -24.92 -13.64 13.05
N TRP A 318 -24.39 -13.05 11.97
CA TRP A 318 -23.49 -13.72 11.04
C TRP A 318 -22.12 -13.99 11.64
N MET A 319 -21.58 -13.03 12.40
CA MET A 319 -20.35 -13.24 13.16
C MET A 319 -20.50 -14.33 14.22
N GLU A 320 -21.63 -14.42 14.91
CA GLU A 320 -21.87 -15.47 15.91
C GLU A 320 -21.93 -16.87 15.28
N VAL A 321 -22.52 -17.01 14.09
CA VAL A 321 -22.46 -18.27 13.34
C VAL A 321 -21.03 -18.58 12.87
N TRP A 322 -20.25 -17.56 12.49
CA TRP A 322 -18.87 -17.78 12.09
C TRP A 322 -18.00 -18.23 13.27
N ILE A 323 -18.19 -17.64 14.45
CA ILE A 323 -17.56 -18.06 15.71
C ILE A 323 -17.90 -19.52 16.03
N ALA A 324 -19.15 -19.96 15.79
CA ALA A 324 -19.55 -21.34 16.02
C ALA A 324 -18.82 -22.38 15.13
N ARG A 325 -18.08 -21.94 14.09
CA ARG A 325 -17.23 -22.82 13.26
C ARG A 325 -15.86 -23.10 13.87
N ASP A 326 -15.49 -22.41 14.94
CA ASP A 326 -14.36 -22.75 15.81
C ASP A 326 -14.81 -23.85 16.80
N ALA A 327 -15.10 -25.04 16.26
CA ALA A 327 -15.67 -26.15 17.03
C ALA A 327 -14.74 -26.68 18.14
N ASP A 328 -13.43 -26.44 17.99
CA ASP A 328 -12.39 -26.85 18.94
C ASP A 328 -12.10 -25.75 19.99
N GLU A 329 -12.72 -24.56 19.84
CA GLU A 329 -12.45 -23.34 20.63
C GLU A 329 -10.95 -22.96 20.65
N ASP A 330 -10.21 -23.35 19.61
CA ASP A 330 -8.77 -23.16 19.49
C ASP A 330 -8.42 -21.85 18.77
N GLY A 331 -9.42 -21.08 18.32
CA GLY A 331 -9.25 -19.83 17.60
C GLY A 331 -9.18 -19.99 16.07
N LEU A 332 -9.28 -21.22 15.54
CA LEU A 332 -9.31 -21.49 14.11
C LEU A 332 -10.65 -22.06 13.67
N ILE A 333 -11.25 -21.40 12.68
CA ILE A 333 -12.48 -21.84 12.07
C ILE A 333 -12.21 -22.91 11.00
N VAL A 334 -13.09 -23.91 10.95
CA VAL A 334 -13.17 -24.85 9.83
C VAL A 334 -14.06 -24.20 8.76
N ASP A 335 -13.41 -23.43 7.90
CA ASP A 335 -14.05 -22.75 6.81
C ASP A 335 -13.17 -22.78 5.57
N VAL A 336 -13.80 -23.05 4.44
CA VAL A 336 -13.15 -23.17 3.13
C VAL A 336 -13.69 -22.13 2.14
N THR A 337 -14.40 -21.12 2.65
CA THR A 337 -14.69 -19.91 1.90
C THR A 337 -13.39 -19.25 1.43
N GLU A 338 -13.40 -18.78 0.19
CA GLU A 338 -12.21 -18.28 -0.50
C GLU A 338 -12.65 -17.27 -1.57
N TRP A 339 -11.78 -16.30 -1.90
CA TRP A 339 -12.07 -15.38 -2.99
C TRP A 339 -12.02 -16.02 -4.38
N MET A 340 -11.25 -17.10 -4.52
CA MET A 340 -11.13 -17.86 -5.75
C MET A 340 -12.37 -18.74 -5.94
N ASP A 341 -13.39 -18.21 -6.61
CA ASP A 341 -14.69 -18.86 -6.77
C ASP A 341 -14.62 -20.22 -7.52
N HIS A 342 -13.58 -20.43 -8.33
CA HIS A 342 -13.32 -21.70 -9.02
C HIS A 342 -12.30 -22.61 -8.32
N SER A 343 -11.82 -22.24 -7.12
CA SER A 343 -10.87 -23.06 -6.36
C SER A 343 -11.54 -24.27 -5.72
N ARG A 344 -10.83 -25.40 -5.74
CA ARG A 344 -11.34 -26.68 -5.19
C ARG A 344 -11.41 -26.73 -3.66
N PHE A 345 -11.05 -25.68 -2.92
CA PHE A 345 -11.23 -25.65 -1.46
C PHE A 345 -12.69 -25.95 -1.06
N LEU A 346 -13.62 -25.64 -1.96
CA LEU A 346 -15.04 -25.95 -1.85
C LEU A 346 -15.41 -27.46 -1.84
N ARG A 347 -14.49 -28.38 -2.17
CA ARG A 347 -14.79 -29.83 -2.30
C ARG A 347 -14.30 -30.72 -1.16
N LEU A 348 -13.50 -30.23 -0.22
CA LEU A 348 -12.95 -31.01 0.90
C LEU A 348 -13.23 -30.28 2.23
N VAL A 349 -14.44 -30.43 2.75
CA VAL A 349 -14.94 -29.63 3.89
C VAL A 349 -14.40 -30.12 5.24
N GLU A 350 -14.05 -31.41 5.37
CA GLU A 350 -13.70 -31.99 6.67
C GLU A 350 -12.25 -31.71 7.07
N GLY A 351 -12.07 -30.87 8.10
CA GLY A 351 -10.78 -30.63 8.74
C GLY A 351 -9.81 -29.74 7.95
N GLN A 352 -10.30 -29.05 6.92
CA GLN A 352 -9.54 -28.05 6.19
C GLN A 352 -9.73 -26.66 6.82
N ARG A 353 -8.62 -25.96 7.06
CA ARG A 353 -8.57 -24.58 7.55
C ARG A 353 -7.77 -23.77 6.54
N THR A 354 -8.34 -22.71 5.95
CA THR A 354 -7.61 -21.82 5.02
C THR A 354 -7.13 -20.56 5.74
N LEU A 355 -5.99 -20.03 5.29
CA LEU A 355 -5.44 -18.78 5.82
C LEU A 355 -6.37 -17.61 5.49
N TYR A 356 -6.90 -17.55 4.26
CA TYR A 356 -7.82 -16.50 3.83
C TYR A 356 -9.01 -16.33 4.79
N SER A 357 -9.79 -17.40 5.01
CA SER A 357 -10.96 -17.37 5.88
C SER A 357 -10.60 -17.01 7.32
N ASN A 358 -9.54 -17.63 7.87
CA ASN A 358 -9.14 -17.36 9.24
C ASN A 358 -8.58 -15.94 9.43
N ALA A 359 -7.86 -15.40 8.45
CA ALA A 359 -7.38 -14.02 8.49
C ALA A 359 -8.53 -13.01 8.44
N LEU A 360 -9.58 -13.28 7.66
CA LEU A 360 -10.79 -12.45 7.62
C LEU A 360 -11.65 -12.61 8.88
N TYR A 361 -11.72 -13.81 9.46
CA TYR A 361 -12.37 -14.05 10.74
C TYR A 361 -11.71 -13.24 11.85
N PHE A 362 -10.38 -13.30 11.96
CA PHE A 362 -9.61 -12.44 12.85
C PHE A 362 -9.88 -10.95 12.60
N ALA A 363 -9.93 -10.53 11.33
CA ALA A 363 -10.21 -9.14 10.99
C ALA A 363 -11.62 -8.73 11.44
N GLY A 364 -12.64 -9.55 11.18
CA GLY A 364 -14.03 -9.33 11.57
C GLY A 364 -14.20 -9.23 13.08
N LEU A 365 -13.63 -10.17 13.85
CA LEU A 365 -13.62 -10.14 15.31
C LEU A 365 -13.03 -8.83 15.85
N ARG A 366 -11.90 -8.38 15.30
CA ARG A 366 -11.29 -7.09 15.71
C ARG A 366 -12.20 -5.90 15.45
N ARG A 367 -12.92 -5.90 14.33
CA ARG A 367 -13.80 -4.77 13.97
C ARG A 367 -15.07 -4.79 14.81
N MET A 368 -15.62 -5.97 15.10
CA MET A 368 -16.70 -6.10 16.07
C MET A 368 -16.28 -5.59 17.45
N ALA A 369 -15.06 -5.89 17.90
CA ALA A 369 -14.57 -5.36 19.17
C ALA A 369 -14.51 -3.82 19.17
N PHE A 370 -13.94 -3.21 18.13
CA PHE A 370 -13.86 -1.75 18.01
C PHE A 370 -15.24 -1.09 17.90
N LEU A 371 -16.16 -1.70 17.15
CA LEU A 371 -17.54 -1.21 17.03
C LEU A 371 -18.29 -1.32 18.37
N CYS A 372 -18.19 -2.46 19.06
CA CYS A 372 -18.81 -2.64 20.38
C CYS A 372 -18.28 -1.63 21.40
N GLU A 373 -16.97 -1.41 21.43
CA GLU A 373 -16.34 -0.41 22.30
C GLU A 373 -16.85 1.00 21.99
N ALA A 374 -16.91 1.37 20.71
CA ALA A 374 -17.44 2.66 20.27
C ALA A 374 -18.93 2.86 20.60
N LEU A 375 -19.70 1.77 20.70
CA LEU A 375 -21.12 1.75 21.08
C LEU A 375 -21.35 1.60 22.59
N GLY A 376 -20.28 1.54 23.41
CA GLY A 376 -20.39 1.35 24.86
C GLY A 376 -20.81 -0.06 25.30
N ARG A 377 -20.62 -1.07 24.43
CA ARG A 377 -20.85 -2.50 24.70
C ARG A 377 -19.55 -3.17 25.18
N ASP A 378 -18.99 -2.68 26.28
CA ASP A 378 -17.63 -3.06 26.74
C ASP A 378 -17.43 -4.58 26.93
N ALA A 379 -18.43 -5.29 27.48
CA ALA A 379 -18.34 -6.74 27.70
C ALA A 379 -18.26 -7.54 26.38
N ASP A 380 -19.00 -7.11 25.35
CA ASP A 380 -18.93 -7.73 24.03
C ASP A 380 -17.61 -7.38 23.35
N ALA A 381 -17.14 -6.14 23.51
CA ALA A 381 -15.85 -5.71 23.00
C ALA A 381 -14.69 -6.53 23.59
N ASP A 382 -14.72 -6.80 24.91
CA ASP A 382 -13.77 -7.68 25.59
C ASP A 382 -13.82 -9.11 25.02
N ARG A 383 -15.01 -9.70 24.87
CA ARG A 383 -15.20 -11.04 24.30
C ARG A 383 -14.61 -11.15 22.88
N TYR A 384 -14.92 -10.20 22.01
CA TYR A 384 -14.40 -10.19 20.64
C TYR A 384 -12.89 -9.95 20.60
N ARG A 385 -12.33 -9.11 21.49
CA ARG A 385 -10.88 -8.92 21.63
C ARG A 385 -10.17 -10.22 22.04
N ASP A 386 -10.74 -10.96 22.99
CA ASP A 386 -10.19 -12.24 23.43
C ASP A 386 -10.20 -13.30 22.33
N LEU A 387 -11.31 -13.40 21.59
CA LEU A 387 -11.43 -14.27 20.41
C LEU A 387 -10.40 -13.90 19.34
N ALA A 388 -10.25 -12.60 19.05
CA ALA A 388 -9.28 -12.11 18.08
C ALA A 388 -7.83 -12.40 18.50
N ALA A 389 -7.50 -12.22 19.78
CA ALA A 389 -6.17 -12.51 20.31
C ALA A 389 -5.82 -14.00 20.18
N ARG A 390 -6.75 -14.89 20.53
CA ARG A 390 -6.59 -16.34 20.33
C ARG A 390 -6.42 -16.68 18.87
N SER A 391 -7.32 -16.20 18.01
CA SER A 391 -7.28 -16.48 16.57
C SER A 391 -5.97 -16.03 15.93
N ARG A 392 -5.45 -14.85 16.27
CA ARG A 392 -4.15 -14.38 15.79
C ARG A 392 -3.01 -15.35 16.10
N GLN A 393 -2.96 -15.83 17.34
CA GLN A 393 -1.93 -16.77 17.79
C GLN A 393 -2.05 -18.10 17.05
N SER A 394 -3.27 -18.64 16.95
CA SER A 394 -3.51 -19.93 16.30
C SER A 394 -3.28 -19.89 14.79
N ILE A 395 -3.59 -18.77 14.13
CA ILE A 395 -3.22 -18.54 12.72
C ILE A 395 -1.70 -18.58 12.57
N HIS A 396 -0.97 -17.90 13.46
CA HIS A 396 0.49 -17.94 13.42
C HIS A 396 1.02 -19.36 13.60
N ASP A 397 0.60 -20.06 14.63
CA ASP A 397 1.09 -21.40 14.96
C ASP A 397 0.77 -22.43 13.87
N ALA A 398 -0.40 -22.34 13.23
CA ALA A 398 -0.83 -23.30 12.22
C ALA A 398 -0.25 -23.02 10.82
N PHE A 399 -0.17 -21.74 10.42
CA PHE A 399 0.12 -21.39 9.03
C PHE A 399 1.55 -20.85 8.82
N TRP A 400 2.25 -20.37 9.85
CA TRP A 400 3.59 -19.80 9.65
C TRP A 400 4.58 -20.83 9.09
N ASN A 401 5.19 -20.50 7.95
CA ASN A 401 6.24 -21.29 7.33
C ASN A 401 7.61 -20.65 7.64
N GLU A 402 8.53 -21.44 8.17
CA GLU A 402 9.90 -21.02 8.47
C GLU A 402 10.68 -20.52 7.23
N ALA A 403 10.20 -20.81 6.02
CA ALA A 403 10.69 -20.24 4.77
C ALA A 403 10.33 -18.74 4.58
N GLY A 404 9.51 -18.12 5.44
CA GLY A 404 9.30 -16.67 5.48
C GLY A 404 7.91 -16.17 5.07
N TYR A 405 6.91 -17.04 4.99
CA TYR A 405 5.55 -16.71 4.56
C TYR A 405 4.53 -17.58 5.30
N PHE A 406 3.24 -17.32 5.14
CA PHE A 406 2.19 -18.19 5.66
C PHE A 406 1.74 -19.18 4.58
N ASN A 407 1.66 -20.45 4.95
CA ASN A 407 1.05 -21.50 4.15
C ASN A 407 -0.41 -21.15 3.86
N ASN A 408 -0.88 -21.50 2.67
CA ASN A 408 -2.23 -21.22 2.21
C ASN A 408 -3.30 -21.92 3.06
N ALA A 409 -3.12 -23.23 3.32
CA ALA A 409 -4.09 -24.05 4.01
C ALA A 409 -3.42 -25.06 4.92
N VAL A 410 -4.16 -25.59 5.89
CA VAL A 410 -3.79 -26.78 6.66
C VAL A 410 -4.93 -27.79 6.54
N GLN A 411 -4.61 -29.00 6.11
CA GLN A 411 -5.56 -30.10 6.01
C GLN A 411 -5.07 -31.28 6.86
N TRP A 412 -5.82 -31.62 7.91
CA TRP A 412 -5.46 -32.69 8.86
C TRP A 412 -4.02 -32.56 9.42
N GLY A 413 -3.58 -31.32 9.69
CA GLY A 413 -2.24 -31.01 10.17
C GLY A 413 -1.14 -31.01 9.10
N ILE A 414 -1.49 -31.23 7.82
CA ILE A 414 -0.56 -31.15 6.70
C ILE A 414 -0.70 -29.77 6.04
N PRO A 415 0.37 -28.95 6.03
CA PRO A 415 0.31 -27.63 5.39
C PRO A 415 0.39 -27.73 3.87
N ASP A 416 -0.42 -26.93 3.18
CA ASP A 416 -0.26 -26.59 1.78
C ASP A 416 0.76 -25.44 1.66
N THR A 417 1.94 -25.78 1.13
CA THR A 417 3.07 -24.85 1.04
C THR A 417 3.04 -23.95 -0.19
N ALA A 418 1.93 -23.91 -0.94
CA ALA A 418 1.72 -22.89 -1.95
C ALA A 418 1.69 -21.51 -1.29
N LEU A 419 2.40 -20.55 -1.86
CA LEU A 419 2.35 -19.15 -1.45
C LEU A 419 1.22 -18.47 -2.24
N MET A 420 0.13 -18.15 -1.53
CA MET A 420 -1.00 -17.39 -2.07
C MET A 420 -0.83 -15.90 -1.76
N LEU A 421 -0.99 -15.06 -2.78
CA LEU A 421 -0.80 -13.61 -2.68
C LEU A 421 -1.81 -12.95 -1.75
N ALA A 422 -3.11 -13.20 -2.00
CA ALA A 422 -4.21 -12.53 -1.31
C ALA A 422 -4.11 -12.74 0.21
N ASP A 423 -4.00 -14.00 0.63
CA ASP A 423 -4.00 -14.43 2.03
C ASP A 423 -2.82 -13.82 2.80
N ASN A 424 -1.63 -13.90 2.20
CA ASN A 424 -0.43 -13.33 2.80
C ASN A 424 -0.56 -11.80 2.88
N ALA A 425 -1.00 -11.11 1.81
CA ALA A 425 -1.21 -9.67 1.82
C ALA A 425 -2.20 -9.23 2.92
N ILE A 426 -3.31 -9.96 3.08
CA ILE A 426 -4.29 -9.73 4.16
C ILE A 426 -3.62 -9.93 5.53
N ALA A 427 -2.87 -11.02 5.73
CA ALA A 427 -2.16 -11.28 6.99
C ALA A 427 -1.17 -10.16 7.36
N LEU A 428 -0.53 -9.52 6.37
CA LEU A 428 0.36 -8.37 6.59
C LEU A 428 -0.43 -7.10 6.95
N VAL A 429 -1.47 -6.78 6.17
CA VAL A 429 -2.30 -5.58 6.39
C VAL A 429 -3.00 -5.65 7.75
N GLU A 430 -3.48 -6.83 8.14
CA GLU A 430 -4.14 -7.08 9.42
C GLU A 430 -3.15 -7.22 10.59
N ARG A 431 -1.84 -7.21 10.32
CA ARG A 431 -0.76 -7.34 11.31
C ARG A 431 -0.85 -8.65 12.12
N ILE A 432 -1.28 -9.72 11.46
CA ILE A 432 -1.19 -11.08 12.02
C ILE A 432 0.30 -11.40 12.21
N ALA A 433 1.08 -11.23 11.14
CA ALA A 433 2.53 -11.34 11.13
C ALA A 433 3.20 -10.27 12.02
N SER A 434 4.22 -10.70 12.77
CA SER A 434 5.13 -9.77 13.46
C SER A 434 5.88 -8.90 12.45
N ARG A 435 6.51 -7.83 12.94
CA ARG A 435 7.20 -6.86 12.09
C ARG A 435 8.22 -7.49 11.13
N ASN A 436 9.12 -8.32 11.65
CA ASN A 436 10.14 -8.96 10.83
C ASN A 436 9.57 -10.02 9.89
N GLU A 437 8.51 -10.70 10.30
CA GLU A 437 7.81 -11.65 9.43
C GLU A 437 7.19 -10.94 8.23
N ARG A 438 6.67 -9.72 8.42
CA ARG A 438 6.14 -8.93 7.30
C ARG A 438 7.17 -8.64 6.24
N TYR A 439 8.38 -8.23 6.62
CA TYR A 439 9.49 -8.03 5.66
C TYR A 439 9.85 -9.33 4.94
N ARG A 440 10.02 -10.42 5.69
CA ARG A 440 10.33 -11.74 5.11
C ARG A 440 9.26 -12.21 4.13
N THR A 441 7.98 -11.98 4.44
CA THR A 441 6.88 -12.36 3.55
C THR A 441 6.87 -11.52 2.29
N LEU A 442 7.08 -10.19 2.39
CA LEU A 442 7.18 -9.31 1.23
C LEU A 442 8.36 -9.64 0.32
N ASP A 443 9.51 -10.00 0.89
CA ASP A 443 10.66 -10.48 0.13
C ASP A 443 10.37 -11.85 -0.50
N THR A 444 9.76 -12.78 0.24
CA THR A 444 9.41 -14.10 -0.33
C THR A 444 8.40 -14.00 -1.48
N ILE A 445 7.41 -13.09 -1.38
CA ILE A 445 6.48 -12.77 -2.47
C ILE A 445 7.25 -12.20 -3.68
N ARG A 446 8.14 -11.23 -3.43
CA ARG A 446 8.99 -10.65 -4.49
C ARG A 446 9.81 -11.72 -5.20
N GLU A 447 10.41 -12.64 -4.45
CA GLU A 447 11.32 -13.65 -4.99
C GLU A 447 10.60 -14.74 -5.79
N ARG A 448 9.40 -15.16 -5.36
CA ARG A 448 8.71 -16.33 -5.92
C ARG A 448 7.58 -15.95 -6.88
N SER A 449 6.93 -14.82 -6.66
CA SER A 449 5.65 -14.48 -7.32
C SER A 449 5.71 -13.29 -8.26
N TRP A 450 6.74 -12.44 -8.22
CA TRP A 450 6.85 -11.37 -9.20
C TRP A 450 7.14 -11.92 -10.59
N ARG A 451 6.44 -11.38 -11.58
CA ARG A 451 6.52 -11.65 -13.02
C ARG A 451 6.48 -10.33 -13.79
N PRO A 452 6.81 -10.30 -15.09
CA PRO A 452 6.91 -9.06 -15.85
C PRO A 452 5.66 -8.16 -15.76
N PHE A 453 4.47 -8.77 -15.72
CA PHE A 453 3.18 -8.08 -15.68
C PHE A 453 2.56 -7.97 -14.28
N GLY A 454 3.23 -8.44 -13.23
CA GLY A 454 2.77 -8.29 -11.86
C GLY A 454 3.03 -9.49 -10.95
N THR A 455 2.34 -9.53 -9.82
CA THR A 455 2.47 -10.62 -8.85
C THR A 455 1.43 -11.69 -9.12
N VAL A 456 1.87 -12.94 -9.30
CA VAL A 456 0.94 -14.06 -9.48
C VAL A 456 0.19 -14.39 -8.19
N THR A 457 -1.07 -14.79 -8.37
CA THR A 457 -1.98 -15.25 -7.32
C THR A 457 -1.44 -16.41 -6.50
N THR A 458 -0.74 -17.35 -7.15
CA THR A 458 -0.06 -18.49 -6.55
C THR A 458 1.29 -18.72 -7.22
N ASP A 459 2.31 -19.03 -6.43
CA ASP A 459 3.65 -19.31 -6.97
C ASP A 459 3.79 -20.75 -7.52
N LEU A 460 2.94 -21.66 -7.05
CA LEU A 460 2.87 -23.05 -7.51
C LEU A 460 1.54 -23.30 -8.22
N PRO A 461 1.54 -23.98 -9.38
CA PRO A 461 0.30 -24.33 -10.07
C PRO A 461 -0.60 -25.19 -9.17
N MET A 462 -1.88 -24.80 -9.10
CA MET A 462 -2.90 -25.58 -8.42
C MET A 462 -3.12 -26.89 -9.20
N ARG A 463 -2.77 -28.04 -8.61
CA ARG A 463 -2.78 -29.35 -9.31
C ARG A 463 -4.14 -29.83 -9.81
N TYR A 464 -5.21 -29.19 -9.36
CA TYR A 464 -6.57 -29.64 -9.55
C TYR A 464 -7.47 -28.57 -10.16
N VAL A 465 -7.00 -27.33 -10.26
CA VAL A 465 -7.65 -26.31 -11.06
C VAL A 465 -6.98 -26.36 -12.44
N PRO A 466 -7.74 -26.33 -13.55
CA PRO A 466 -7.14 -26.26 -14.88
C PRO A 466 -6.10 -25.13 -14.99
N ALA A 467 -5.06 -25.32 -15.80
CA ALA A 467 -4.00 -24.32 -15.95
C ALA A 467 -4.44 -23.08 -16.75
N ASP A 468 -5.55 -23.20 -17.49
CA ASP A 468 -6.24 -22.15 -18.21
C ASP A 468 -7.22 -21.36 -17.32
N ASN A 469 -7.43 -21.77 -16.06
CA ASN A 469 -8.31 -21.03 -15.16
C ASN A 469 -7.69 -19.69 -14.73
N ASP A 470 -8.56 -18.68 -14.69
CA ASP A 470 -8.30 -17.30 -14.28
C ASP A 470 -7.68 -17.14 -12.88
N HIS A 471 -7.86 -18.07 -11.95
CA HIS A 471 -7.23 -18.00 -10.62
C HIS A 471 -5.91 -18.76 -10.49
N ASN A 472 -5.52 -19.58 -11.48
CA ASN A 472 -4.38 -20.49 -11.35
C ASN A 472 -3.07 -19.88 -11.89
N GLY A 473 -2.42 -19.06 -11.08
CA GLY A 473 -1.12 -18.47 -11.43
C GLY A 473 -1.23 -17.23 -12.34
N ARG A 474 -2.43 -16.64 -12.44
CA ARG A 474 -2.63 -15.34 -13.10
C ARG A 474 -2.25 -14.17 -12.20
N VAL A 475 -2.10 -13.00 -12.81
CA VAL A 475 -1.95 -11.72 -12.11
C VAL A 475 -3.32 -11.06 -11.96
N TRP A 476 -3.67 -10.61 -10.76
CA TRP A 476 -4.94 -9.93 -10.47
C TRP A 476 -4.67 -8.53 -9.91
N PRO A 477 -4.93 -7.44 -10.66
CA PRO A 477 -4.73 -6.07 -10.18
C PRO A 477 -5.36 -5.77 -8.82
N TRP A 478 -6.53 -6.34 -8.54
CA TRP A 478 -7.19 -6.23 -7.23
C TRP A 478 -6.31 -6.70 -6.06
N TRP A 479 -5.65 -7.86 -6.18
CA TRP A 479 -4.78 -8.40 -5.14
C TRP A 479 -3.38 -7.77 -5.14
N MET A 480 -2.89 -7.35 -6.31
CA MET A 480 -1.67 -6.53 -6.39
C MET A 480 -1.82 -5.23 -5.59
N ALA A 481 -2.99 -4.60 -5.60
CA ALA A 481 -3.23 -3.39 -4.82
C ALA A 481 -3.15 -3.65 -3.30
N HIS A 482 -3.61 -4.82 -2.86
CA HIS A 482 -3.49 -5.25 -1.45
C HIS A 482 -2.02 -5.49 -1.07
N GLU A 483 -1.22 -6.08 -1.97
CA GLU A 483 0.23 -6.19 -1.79
C GLU A 483 0.91 -4.82 -1.75
N ALA A 484 0.60 -3.93 -2.70
CA ALA A 484 1.17 -2.59 -2.74
C ALA A 484 0.89 -1.83 -1.44
N LYS A 485 -0.34 -1.89 -0.95
CA LYS A 485 -0.72 -1.35 0.37
C LYS A 485 0.05 -2.00 1.51
N ALA A 486 0.23 -3.32 1.51
CA ALA A 486 1.04 -4.01 2.50
C ALA A 486 2.50 -3.53 2.47
N ARG A 487 3.08 -3.32 1.29
CA ARG A 487 4.45 -2.79 1.11
C ARG A 487 4.58 -1.37 1.64
N PHE A 488 3.66 -0.47 1.29
CA PHE A 488 3.63 0.91 1.81
C PHE A 488 3.51 0.94 3.34
N ASN A 489 2.60 0.15 3.91
CA ASN A 489 2.41 0.03 5.37
C ASN A 489 3.61 -0.58 6.11
N ASN A 490 4.57 -1.15 5.38
CA ASN A 490 5.84 -1.66 5.90
C ASN A 490 7.05 -0.86 5.39
N TYR A 491 6.81 0.31 4.80
CA TYR A 491 7.82 1.25 4.31
C TYR A 491 8.74 0.71 3.20
N ASP A 492 8.26 -0.27 2.44
CA ASP A 492 8.82 -0.70 1.18
C ASP A 492 8.21 0.12 0.03
N ALA A 493 8.48 1.42 0.01
CA ALA A 493 7.90 2.36 -0.96
C ALA A 493 8.23 1.98 -2.41
N GLU A 494 9.48 1.58 -2.68
CA GLU A 494 9.93 1.13 -4.00
C GLU A 494 9.19 -0.12 -4.46
N GLY A 495 9.08 -1.14 -3.59
CA GLY A 495 8.32 -2.35 -3.91
C GLY A 495 6.83 -2.08 -4.06
N GLY A 496 6.26 -1.20 -3.23
CA GLY A 496 4.87 -0.79 -3.31
C GLY A 496 4.58 -0.11 -4.65
N LEU A 497 5.43 0.84 -5.06
CA LEU A 497 5.29 1.54 -6.33
C LEU A 497 5.51 0.60 -7.54
N HIS A 498 6.46 -0.33 -7.45
CA HIS A 498 6.68 -1.34 -8.50
C HIS A 498 5.44 -2.18 -8.77
N VAL A 499 4.77 -2.66 -7.72
CA VAL A 499 3.55 -3.47 -7.87
C VAL A 499 2.39 -2.60 -8.33
N LEU A 500 2.26 -1.38 -7.78
CA LEU A 500 1.21 -0.43 -8.16
C LEU A 500 1.33 -0.03 -9.64
N SER A 501 2.54 0.14 -10.17
CA SER A 501 2.76 0.52 -11.57
C SER A 501 2.18 -0.51 -12.54
N LYS A 502 2.18 -1.80 -12.18
CA LYS A 502 1.60 -2.87 -13.00
C LYS A 502 0.08 -2.77 -13.11
N ILE A 503 -0.58 -2.21 -12.10
CA ILE A 503 -2.00 -1.88 -12.14
C ILE A 503 -2.22 -0.62 -12.99
N VAL A 504 -1.36 0.39 -12.82
CA VAL A 504 -1.41 1.64 -13.59
C VAL A 504 -1.32 1.36 -15.11
N ASP A 505 -0.45 0.44 -15.50
CA ASP A 505 -0.24 0.07 -16.91
C ASP A 505 -1.54 -0.41 -17.59
N THR A 506 -2.45 -1.08 -16.86
CA THR A 506 -3.69 -1.64 -17.45
C THR A 506 -4.60 -0.55 -18.01
N PHE A 507 -4.61 0.64 -17.39
CA PHE A 507 -5.46 1.75 -17.84
C PHE A 507 -5.04 2.30 -19.20
N ALA A 508 -3.81 2.07 -19.63
CA ALA A 508 -3.30 2.56 -20.92
C ALA A 508 -3.50 1.56 -22.07
N TRP A 509 -4.08 0.38 -21.80
CA TRP A 509 -4.19 -0.67 -22.81
C TRP A 509 -5.24 -0.35 -23.87
N PRO A 510 -5.00 -0.65 -25.16
CA PRO A 510 -5.97 -0.40 -26.23
C PRO A 510 -7.22 -1.29 -26.15
N THR A 511 -7.20 -2.38 -25.39
CA THR A 511 -8.35 -3.30 -25.26
C THR A 511 -9.51 -2.66 -24.51
N LEU A 512 -9.22 -2.00 -23.38
CA LEU A 512 -10.18 -1.32 -22.51
C LEU A 512 -9.56 -0.03 -21.93
N PRO A 513 -9.25 0.97 -22.79
CA PRO A 513 -8.53 2.15 -22.34
C PRO A 513 -9.32 2.91 -21.28
N GLY A 514 -8.62 3.27 -20.20
CA GLY A 514 -9.20 3.97 -19.06
C GLY A 514 -9.92 3.08 -18.05
N LEU A 515 -9.90 1.75 -18.22
CA LEU A 515 -10.46 0.79 -17.26
C LEU A 515 -9.35 -0.07 -16.63
N CYS A 516 -9.66 -0.65 -15.47
CA CYS A 516 -8.78 -1.62 -14.83
C CYS A 516 -9.17 -3.04 -15.24
N GLU A 517 -8.17 -3.82 -15.61
CA GLU A 517 -8.35 -5.22 -16.01
C GLU A 517 -8.55 -6.12 -14.78
N GLU A 518 -9.34 -7.18 -14.95
CA GLU A 518 -9.63 -8.17 -13.90
C GLU A 518 -8.42 -9.05 -13.58
N TYR A 519 -7.83 -9.62 -14.63
CA TYR A 519 -6.64 -10.45 -14.56
C TYR A 519 -5.83 -10.38 -15.85
N MET A 520 -4.58 -10.83 -15.77
CA MET A 520 -3.64 -10.85 -16.90
C MET A 520 -2.79 -12.11 -16.85
N GLU A 521 -2.37 -12.58 -18.03
CA GLU A 521 -1.29 -13.55 -18.13
C GLU A 521 0.03 -12.96 -17.57
N PRO A 522 0.77 -13.71 -16.74
CA PRO A 522 1.92 -13.15 -16.01
C PRO A 522 3.12 -12.78 -16.90
N GLU A 523 3.27 -13.45 -18.04
CA GLU A 523 4.48 -13.36 -18.87
C GLU A 523 4.37 -12.36 -20.04
N ASP A 524 3.18 -12.20 -20.61
CA ASP A 524 2.93 -11.36 -21.79
C ASP A 524 1.76 -10.38 -21.63
N GLY A 525 1.04 -10.43 -20.50
CA GLY A 525 -0.10 -9.57 -20.24
C GLY A 525 -1.33 -9.91 -21.09
N ALA A 526 -1.31 -11.02 -21.83
CA ALA A 526 -2.43 -11.43 -22.65
C ALA A 526 -3.67 -11.72 -21.80
N GLN A 527 -4.82 -11.65 -22.45
CA GLN A 527 -6.12 -12.00 -21.91
C GLN A 527 -6.85 -12.87 -22.93
N ASP A 528 -7.81 -13.65 -22.47
CA ASP A 528 -8.72 -14.36 -23.36
C ASP A 528 -9.64 -13.35 -24.08
N ASP A 529 -10.02 -13.64 -25.33
CA ASP A 529 -10.83 -12.76 -26.21
C ASP A 529 -12.27 -12.46 -25.69
N VAL A 530 -12.57 -12.74 -24.43
CA VAL A 530 -13.89 -12.51 -23.84
C VAL A 530 -14.02 -11.04 -23.45
N VAL A 531 -14.89 -10.33 -24.19
CA VAL A 531 -15.38 -9.01 -23.80
C VAL A 531 -16.00 -9.11 -22.40
N GLY A 532 -15.32 -8.65 -21.35
CA GLY A 532 -15.85 -8.82 -20.00
C GLY A 532 -14.96 -8.56 -18.79
N HIS A 533 -13.70 -8.13 -18.94
CA HIS A 533 -12.74 -8.07 -17.82
C HIS A 533 -12.52 -6.68 -17.21
N ALA A 534 -13.40 -5.70 -17.47
CA ALA A 534 -13.35 -4.41 -16.78
C ALA A 534 -13.79 -4.57 -15.32
N PHE A 535 -12.82 -4.57 -14.41
CA PHE A 535 -13.03 -4.91 -13.01
C PHE A 535 -12.95 -3.69 -12.10
N ILE A 536 -14.12 -3.21 -11.69
CA ILE A 536 -14.25 -2.00 -10.88
C ILE A 536 -13.61 -2.19 -9.50
N THR A 537 -13.70 -3.38 -8.92
CA THR A 537 -13.04 -3.73 -7.66
C THR A 537 -11.53 -3.48 -7.71
N GLY A 538 -10.88 -3.77 -8.85
CA GLY A 538 -9.46 -3.49 -9.08
C GLY A 538 -9.13 -2.00 -9.05
N SER A 539 -9.94 -1.16 -9.70
CA SER A 539 -9.83 0.30 -9.62
C SER A 539 -10.04 0.83 -8.20
N GLY A 540 -11.01 0.28 -7.48
CA GLY A 540 -11.26 0.68 -6.09
C GLY A 540 -10.11 0.32 -5.16
N ALA A 541 -9.51 -0.86 -5.36
CA ALA A 541 -8.35 -1.30 -4.59
C ALA A 541 -7.10 -0.47 -4.89
N LEU A 542 -6.89 -0.03 -6.14
CA LEU A 542 -5.84 0.93 -6.50
C LEU A 542 -5.97 2.21 -5.64
N LEU A 543 -7.16 2.81 -5.62
CA LEU A 543 -7.40 4.03 -4.84
C LEU A 543 -7.21 3.79 -3.33
N ASP A 544 -7.64 2.65 -2.80
CA ASP A 544 -7.40 2.27 -1.40
C ASP A 544 -5.89 2.15 -1.08
N ALA A 545 -5.11 1.57 -1.99
CA ALA A 545 -3.65 1.47 -1.83
C ALA A 545 -2.96 2.84 -1.89
N VAL A 546 -3.43 3.75 -2.75
CA VAL A 546 -2.89 5.12 -2.82
C VAL A 546 -3.23 5.91 -1.56
N GLN A 547 -4.50 5.96 -1.16
CA GLN A 547 -4.94 6.79 -0.03
C GLN A 547 -4.43 6.26 1.32
N TYR A 548 -4.56 4.96 1.58
CA TYR A 548 -4.25 4.37 2.88
C TYR A 548 -2.90 3.66 2.95
N GLY A 549 -2.19 3.55 1.82
CA GLY A 549 -0.83 3.02 1.74
C GLY A 549 0.17 4.13 1.40
N LEU A 550 0.15 4.63 0.16
CA LEU A 550 1.14 5.58 -0.36
C LEU A 550 1.09 6.93 0.38
N ILE A 551 -0.09 7.54 0.50
CA ILE A 551 -0.31 8.75 1.31
C ILE A 551 -0.25 8.42 2.81
N GLY A 552 -0.57 7.17 3.16
CA GLY A 552 -0.52 6.67 4.53
C GLY A 552 -1.56 7.36 5.44
N LEU A 553 -2.71 7.76 4.90
CA LEU A 553 -3.80 8.32 5.69
C LEU A 553 -4.34 7.26 6.66
N SER A 554 -4.54 7.65 7.92
CA SER A 554 -5.13 6.79 8.94
C SER A 554 -6.01 7.61 9.87
N ILE A 555 -7.30 7.33 9.88
CA ILE A 555 -8.22 7.91 10.87
C ILE A 555 -8.11 7.14 12.17
N ARG A 556 -7.77 7.82 13.26
CA ARG A 556 -7.55 7.24 14.59
C ARG A 556 -8.81 7.30 15.45
N GLU A 557 -9.61 8.35 15.30
CA GLU A 557 -10.86 8.57 16.03
C GLU A 557 -12.05 8.79 15.10
N PRO A 558 -13.26 8.30 15.44
CA PRO A 558 -14.45 8.50 14.60
C PRO A 558 -14.83 9.96 14.37
N GLY A 559 -15.41 10.23 13.20
CA GLY A 559 -15.74 11.57 12.73
C GLY A 559 -14.51 12.36 12.26
N GLU A 560 -13.45 11.67 11.85
CA GLU A 560 -12.19 12.28 11.37
C GLU A 560 -11.51 13.20 12.39
N ARG A 561 -11.82 13.05 13.69
CA ARG A 561 -11.32 13.93 14.75
C ARG A 561 -9.80 13.87 14.93
N THR A 562 -9.23 12.68 14.76
CA THR A 562 -7.76 12.49 14.80
C THR A 562 -7.30 11.82 13.52
N LEU A 563 -6.48 12.51 12.74
CA LEU A 563 -5.87 12.00 11.51
C LEU A 563 -4.38 11.74 11.73
N ARG A 564 -3.90 10.61 11.23
CA ARG A 564 -2.48 10.33 11.06
C ARG A 564 -2.13 10.34 9.58
N LEU A 565 -1.07 11.05 9.22
CA LEU A 565 -0.44 11.02 7.90
C LEU A 565 0.94 10.39 8.03
N ALA A 566 1.17 9.30 7.31
CA ALA A 566 2.47 8.63 7.28
C ALA A 566 2.85 8.26 5.84
N PRO A 567 3.15 9.25 4.97
CA PRO A 567 3.42 8.99 3.57
C PRO A 567 4.58 8.02 3.36
N ALA A 568 4.41 7.03 2.51
CA ALA A 568 5.38 5.99 2.19
C ALA A 568 5.78 6.08 0.71
N VAL A 569 6.37 7.22 0.34
CA VAL A 569 6.81 7.52 -1.04
C VAL A 569 8.30 7.20 -1.26
N PRO A 570 8.73 6.96 -2.51
CA PRO A 570 10.14 6.88 -2.85
C PRO A 570 10.90 8.14 -2.43
N ARG A 571 12.13 7.99 -1.93
CA ARG A 571 12.98 9.13 -1.54
C ARG A 571 13.44 9.98 -2.73
N SER A 572 13.31 9.45 -3.94
CA SER A 572 13.62 10.15 -5.18
C SER A 572 12.56 11.20 -5.55
N TRP A 573 11.41 11.23 -4.87
CA TRP A 573 10.37 12.22 -5.13
C TRP A 573 10.67 13.52 -4.39
N GLU A 574 11.34 14.43 -5.09
CA GLU A 574 11.68 15.76 -4.54
C GLU A 574 10.46 16.66 -4.34
N THR A 575 9.36 16.42 -5.08
CA THR A 575 8.12 17.19 -4.93
C THR A 575 6.94 16.32 -5.30
N TRP A 576 5.93 16.30 -4.44
CA TRP A 576 4.65 15.67 -4.72
C TRP A 576 3.55 16.27 -3.85
N SER A 577 2.29 16.10 -4.26
CA SER A 577 1.15 16.51 -3.46
C SER A 577 -0.06 15.60 -3.62
N ALA A 578 -0.91 15.62 -2.61
CA ALA A 578 -2.20 14.95 -2.62
C ALA A 578 -3.27 15.85 -2.01
N GLU A 579 -4.46 15.80 -2.58
CA GLU A 579 -5.67 16.33 -1.95
C GLU A 579 -6.63 15.18 -1.68
N VAL A 580 -7.25 15.19 -0.51
CA VAL A 580 -8.23 14.20 -0.08
C VAL A 580 -9.44 14.96 0.44
N ASP A 581 -10.60 14.70 -0.15
CA ASP A 581 -11.86 15.16 0.42
C ASP A 581 -12.19 14.35 1.68
N LEU A 582 -12.46 15.07 2.77
CA LEU A 582 -12.91 14.53 4.05
C LEU A 582 -14.44 14.61 4.11
N VAL A 583 -15.07 13.99 5.10
CA VAL A 583 -16.53 14.16 5.31
C VAL A 583 -16.86 15.62 5.58
N ALA A 584 -16.03 16.27 6.39
CA ALA A 584 -16.05 17.72 6.57
C ALA A 584 -14.78 18.32 5.96
N GLY A 585 -14.94 19.14 4.92
CA GLY A 585 -13.85 19.92 4.36
C GLY A 585 -12.85 19.10 3.54
N ARG A 586 -11.61 19.58 3.48
CA ARG A 586 -10.55 19.01 2.64
C ARG A 586 -9.20 19.01 3.34
N LEU A 587 -8.40 17.98 3.06
CA LEU A 587 -6.99 17.90 3.40
C LEU A 587 -6.15 18.02 2.13
N THR A 588 -5.17 18.93 2.14
CA THR A 588 -4.12 19.04 1.11
C THR A 588 -2.76 18.79 1.77
N TYR A 589 -1.98 17.88 1.22
CA TYR A 589 -0.61 17.58 1.62
C TYR A 589 0.32 17.91 0.47
N GLU A 590 1.37 18.67 0.73
CA GLU A 590 2.42 19.00 -0.23
C GLU A 590 3.77 18.75 0.44
N GLU A 591 4.66 18.05 -0.24
CA GLU A 591 6.03 17.81 0.22
C GLU A 591 7.00 18.23 -0.87
N THR A 592 8.04 18.94 -0.45
CA THR A 592 9.18 19.33 -1.28
C THR A 592 10.48 18.90 -0.59
N ALA A 593 11.61 19.06 -1.27
CA ALA A 593 12.92 18.86 -0.66
C ALA A 593 13.20 19.76 0.56
N ASP A 594 12.47 20.87 0.69
CA ASP A 594 12.65 21.86 1.77
C ASP A 594 11.71 21.64 2.96
N GLY A 595 10.67 20.81 2.82
CA GLY A 595 9.69 20.63 3.88
C GLY A 595 8.34 20.09 3.45
N VAL A 596 7.41 20.09 4.40
CA VAL A 596 6.02 19.65 4.24
C VAL A 596 5.07 20.80 4.54
N ARG A 597 4.01 20.91 3.75
CA ARG A 597 2.87 21.79 3.98
C ARG A 597 1.60 20.95 4.04
N VAL A 598 0.86 21.04 5.14
CA VAL A 598 -0.47 20.43 5.28
C VAL A 598 -1.51 21.53 5.45
N THR A 599 -2.49 21.58 4.55
CA THR A 599 -3.64 22.49 4.66
C THR A 599 -4.89 21.68 4.97
N LEU A 600 -5.61 22.10 6.01
CA LEU A 600 -6.87 21.50 6.45
C LEU A 600 -7.93 22.59 6.36
N ASP A 601 -8.84 22.51 5.39
CA ASP A 601 -9.84 23.56 5.15
C ASP A 601 -11.24 23.13 5.59
N GLY A 602 -11.77 23.77 6.65
CA GLY A 602 -13.12 23.54 7.14
C GLY A 602 -13.37 22.12 7.67
N THR A 603 -12.35 21.50 8.26
CA THR A 603 -12.38 20.07 8.63
C THR A 603 -12.82 19.81 10.07
N ALA A 604 -13.26 18.59 10.38
CA ALA A 604 -13.59 18.17 11.75
C ALA A 604 -12.35 17.79 12.59
N VAL A 605 -11.14 17.98 12.06
CA VAL A 605 -9.89 17.48 12.65
C VAL A 605 -9.53 18.31 13.88
N GLU A 606 -9.43 17.63 15.03
CA GLU A 606 -8.96 18.16 16.31
C GLU A 606 -7.46 17.90 16.51
N ARG A 607 -6.94 16.82 15.93
CA ARG A 607 -5.53 16.45 16.04
C ARG A 607 -4.99 15.87 14.74
N LEU A 608 -3.85 16.39 14.31
CA LEU A 608 -3.04 15.84 13.23
C LEU A 608 -1.78 15.18 13.79
N GLU A 609 -1.54 13.93 13.41
CA GLU A 609 -0.33 13.16 13.69
C GLU A 609 0.46 13.04 12.38
N LEU A 610 1.47 13.89 12.19
CA LEU A 610 2.27 13.92 10.98
C LEU A 610 3.58 13.18 11.19
N ARG A 611 3.83 12.13 10.41
CA ARG A 611 5.15 11.51 10.37
C ARG A 611 6.14 12.41 9.66
N VAL A 612 7.28 12.65 10.30
CA VAL A 612 8.45 13.27 9.65
C VAL A 612 9.52 12.21 9.39
N PRO A 613 10.20 12.23 8.24
CA PRO A 613 11.26 11.26 7.95
C PRO A 613 12.39 11.35 8.99
N PRO A 614 12.98 10.21 9.42
CA PRO A 614 13.94 10.15 10.54
C PRO A 614 15.32 10.80 10.29
N ARG A 615 15.45 11.72 9.32
CA ARG A 615 16.74 12.30 8.88
C ARG A 615 16.66 13.75 8.38
N GLU A 616 15.51 14.38 8.38
CA GLU A 616 15.43 15.83 8.21
C GLU A 616 15.32 16.39 9.62
N ALA A 617 16.40 17.02 10.11
CA ALA A 617 16.30 17.75 11.36
C ALA A 617 15.23 18.82 11.11
N VAL A 618 14.04 18.64 11.65
CA VAL A 618 12.97 19.63 11.53
C VAL A 618 13.53 20.93 12.08
N GLU A 619 13.70 21.92 11.21
CA GLU A 619 14.28 23.21 11.57
C GLU A 619 13.25 24.05 12.31
N MET A 620 12.01 24.02 11.80
CA MET A 620 10.92 24.85 12.29
C MET A 620 9.58 24.20 11.95
N VAL A 621 8.62 24.34 12.87
CA VAL A 621 7.22 23.99 12.63
C VAL A 621 6.38 25.24 12.84
N THR A 622 5.53 25.59 11.88
CA THR A 622 4.58 26.70 12.01
C THR A 622 3.14 26.20 11.85
N LEU A 623 2.24 26.75 12.66
CA LEU A 623 0.79 26.59 12.51
C LEU A 623 0.19 27.97 12.28
N ASP A 624 -0.49 28.14 11.15
CA ASP A 624 -1.10 29.40 10.71
C ASP A 624 -0.10 30.58 10.68
N GLY A 625 1.15 30.29 10.31
CA GLY A 625 2.25 31.24 10.23
C GLY A 625 2.89 31.59 11.57
N VAL A 626 2.51 30.91 12.66
CA VAL A 626 3.10 31.07 14.00
C VAL A 626 3.95 29.84 14.32
N GLU A 627 5.21 30.06 14.69
CA GLU A 627 6.10 28.98 15.13
C GLU A 627 5.55 28.30 16.39
N ILE A 628 5.54 26.97 16.39
CA ILE A 628 5.09 26.12 17.50
C ILE A 628 6.13 25.05 17.81
N ASP A 629 6.08 24.52 19.03
CA ASP A 629 6.84 23.34 19.45
C ASP A 629 5.84 22.19 19.63
N PRO A 630 5.63 21.33 18.62
CA PRO A 630 4.63 20.26 18.70
C PRO A 630 5.08 19.16 19.67
N ASP A 631 4.11 18.48 20.28
CA ASP A 631 4.42 17.25 21.02
C ASP A 631 4.94 16.20 20.03
N VAL A 632 5.90 15.38 20.46
CA VAL A 632 6.49 14.31 19.63
C VAL A 632 6.17 12.95 20.24
N GLU A 633 5.64 12.05 19.42
CA GLU A 633 5.48 10.63 19.75
C GLU A 633 6.48 9.80 18.93
N GLU A 634 7.29 9.00 19.61
CA GLU A 634 8.13 7.98 18.99
C GLU A 634 7.44 6.61 19.10
N ASP A 635 7.21 5.93 17.97
CA ASP A 635 6.70 4.55 17.97
C ASP A 635 7.82 3.49 17.92
N GLY A 636 9.01 3.86 18.40
CA GLY A 636 10.23 3.06 18.32
C GLY A 636 10.78 2.93 16.89
N ALA A 637 10.21 3.65 15.92
CA ALA A 637 10.52 3.48 14.52
C ALA A 637 10.46 4.80 13.74
N SER A 638 9.39 5.57 13.94
CA SER A 638 9.21 6.89 13.36
C SER A 638 8.87 7.91 14.45
N GLU A 639 9.22 9.17 14.20
CA GLU A 639 8.77 10.31 14.98
C GLU A 639 7.50 10.89 14.33
N TYR A 640 6.51 11.20 15.18
CA TYR A 640 5.27 11.82 14.80
C TYR A 640 5.11 13.17 15.51
N LEU A 641 4.90 14.22 14.74
CA LEU A 641 4.51 15.53 15.26
C LEU A 641 3.01 15.49 15.56
N LEU A 642 2.65 15.78 16.82
CA LEU A 642 1.27 15.85 17.27
C LEU A 642 0.85 17.33 17.33
N VAL A 643 -0.08 17.70 16.45
CA VAL A 643 -0.54 19.09 16.32
C VAL A 643 -2.02 19.16 16.69
N SER A 644 -2.35 20.01 17.66
CA SER A 644 -3.74 20.29 18.05
C SER A 644 -4.33 21.38 17.18
N LEU A 645 -5.58 21.18 16.74
CA LEU A 645 -6.27 22.01 15.77
C LEU A 645 -7.67 22.40 16.27
N THR A 646 -8.25 23.44 15.68
CA THR A 646 -9.61 23.89 15.98
C THR A 646 -10.56 23.40 14.88
N PRO A 647 -11.52 22.50 15.19
CA PRO A 647 -12.48 22.01 14.21
C PRO A 647 -13.29 23.13 13.55
N GLY A 648 -13.54 22.97 12.24
CA GLY A 648 -14.30 23.88 11.39
C GLY A 648 -13.52 25.11 10.92
N ALA A 649 -12.30 25.33 11.43
CA ALA A 649 -11.41 26.38 10.94
C ALA A 649 -10.53 25.86 9.79
N SER A 650 -9.94 26.79 9.03
CA SER A 650 -8.90 26.47 8.07
C SER A 650 -7.54 26.61 8.76
N HIS A 651 -6.71 25.57 8.68
CA HIS A 651 -5.38 25.52 9.26
C HIS A 651 -4.31 25.22 8.21
N VAL A 652 -3.13 25.82 8.37
CA VAL A 652 -1.94 25.52 7.59
C VAL A 652 -0.81 25.15 8.54
N LEU A 653 -0.34 23.90 8.46
CA LEU A 653 0.87 23.42 9.11
C LEU A 653 2.02 23.44 8.10
N GLU A 654 3.13 24.07 8.43
CA GLU A 654 4.38 24.00 7.66
C GLU A 654 5.48 23.40 8.53
N VAL A 655 6.20 22.43 7.98
CA VAL A 655 7.36 21.79 8.61
C VAL A 655 8.54 22.04 7.69
N ALA A 656 9.49 22.87 8.12
CA ALA A 656 10.71 23.13 7.38
C ALA A 656 11.77 22.10 7.74
N TYR A 657 12.40 21.52 6.72
CA TYR A 657 13.54 20.62 6.88
C TYR A 657 14.83 21.42 6.95
N ALA A 658 15.73 21.05 7.85
CA ALA A 658 17.06 21.65 7.87
C ALA A 658 17.78 21.36 6.54
N PRO A 659 18.47 22.35 5.96
CA PRO A 659 19.16 22.18 4.68
C PRO A 659 20.20 21.06 4.78
N GLN A 660 20.06 20.04 3.93
CA GLN A 660 21.06 18.98 3.81
C GLN A 660 22.39 19.59 3.35
N ARG A 661 23.39 19.60 4.24
CA ARG A 661 24.75 20.02 3.87
C ARG A 661 25.40 18.95 2.98
N VAL A 662 25.26 19.08 1.66
CA VAL A 662 25.97 18.23 0.68
C VAL A 662 27.45 18.63 0.63
N TRP A 663 28.34 17.71 0.98
CA TRP A 663 29.80 17.91 0.90
C TRP A 663 30.45 17.07 -0.22
N SER A 664 31.32 17.71 -1.00
CA SER A 664 31.89 17.25 -2.28
C SER A 664 33.35 16.75 -2.24
N GLY A 665 33.89 16.36 -1.07
CA GLY A 665 35.27 15.84 -0.93
C GLY A 665 35.37 14.32 -0.73
N GLU A 666 36.51 13.71 -1.12
CA GLU A 666 36.86 12.34 -0.73
C GLU A 666 37.09 12.25 0.79
N LEU A 667 36.62 11.17 1.42
CA LEU A 667 36.83 10.90 2.84
C LEU A 667 38.30 10.50 3.07
N ALA A 668 39.09 11.30 3.80
CA ALA A 668 40.46 10.91 4.11
C ALA A 668 40.46 9.66 5.02
N MET A 669 41.19 8.62 4.63
CA MET A 669 41.26 7.35 5.34
C MET A 669 42.67 7.08 5.85
N PRO A 670 42.82 6.32 6.95
CA PRO A 670 44.14 5.89 7.40
C PRO A 670 44.71 4.86 6.41
N PRO A 671 45.99 4.47 6.53
CA PRO A 671 46.53 3.36 5.75
C PRO A 671 45.74 2.08 6.06
N LEU A 672 44.84 1.70 5.14
CA LEU A 672 43.98 0.52 5.27
C LEU A 672 44.52 -0.63 4.41
N PRO A 673 44.27 -1.89 4.79
CA PRO A 673 44.43 -3.01 3.87
C PRO A 673 43.48 -2.85 2.67
N PRO A 674 43.74 -3.50 1.52
CA PRO A 674 42.81 -3.49 0.38
C PRO A 674 41.40 -3.94 0.81
N PRO A 675 40.31 -3.38 0.27
CA PRO A 675 38.95 -3.81 0.63
C PRO A 675 38.75 -5.31 0.39
N VAL A 676 38.01 -6.00 1.27
CA VAL A 676 37.69 -7.42 1.07
C VAL A 676 36.73 -7.52 -0.12
N PRO A 677 37.02 -8.35 -1.13
CA PRO A 677 36.03 -8.64 -2.17
C PRO A 677 34.86 -9.39 -1.53
N VAL A 678 33.66 -8.80 -1.59
CA VAL A 678 32.44 -9.44 -1.11
C VAL A 678 31.85 -10.23 -2.26
N GLU A 679 31.91 -11.55 -2.17
CA GLU A 679 31.27 -12.45 -3.13
C GLU A 679 29.79 -12.64 -2.77
N ARG A 680 29.48 -12.75 -1.48
CA ARG A 680 28.11 -12.95 -0.98
C ARG A 680 27.83 -12.13 0.28
N PRO A 681 26.92 -11.14 0.20
CA PRO A 681 26.43 -10.42 1.37
C PRO A 681 25.20 -11.11 1.98
N PHE A 682 25.23 -11.33 3.30
CA PHE A 682 24.16 -11.93 4.08
C PHE A 682 23.68 -10.95 5.15
N LEU A 683 22.38 -10.93 5.43
CA LEU A 683 21.78 -10.13 6.49
C LEU A 683 21.27 -11.05 7.61
N MET A 684 21.77 -10.88 8.83
CA MET A 684 21.28 -11.65 9.97
C MET A 684 19.93 -11.12 10.44
N ASP A 685 18.91 -11.98 10.54
CA ASP A 685 17.51 -11.61 10.77
C ASP A 685 16.93 -11.99 12.15
N GLU A 686 17.78 -12.52 13.04
CA GLU A 686 17.41 -13.06 14.35
C GLU A 686 18.26 -12.41 15.47
N PRO A 687 17.68 -11.93 16.58
CA PRO A 687 16.26 -11.93 16.92
C PRO A 687 15.48 -10.91 16.06
N ARG A 688 14.20 -11.19 15.88
CA ARG A 688 13.33 -10.57 14.87
C ARG A 688 12.87 -9.14 15.24
N LEU A 689 13.80 -8.23 15.50
CA LEU A 689 13.52 -6.87 15.97
C LEU A 689 14.24 -5.84 15.10
N PHE A 690 13.58 -5.37 14.03
CA PHE A 690 14.07 -4.20 13.30
C PHE A 690 13.11 -3.03 13.45
N ALA A 691 13.49 -2.05 14.26
CA ALA A 691 12.93 -0.69 14.23
C ALA A 691 13.11 -0.04 12.84
N ASP A 692 12.27 0.92 12.45
CA ASP A 692 12.36 1.57 11.12
C ASP A 692 13.67 2.34 10.95
N ILE A 693 14.22 2.88 12.05
CA ILE A 693 15.53 3.52 12.04
C ILE A 693 16.62 2.53 11.58
N LEU A 694 16.52 1.26 11.99
CA LEU A 694 17.41 0.18 11.59
C LEU A 694 17.15 -0.29 10.15
N GLN A 695 15.91 -0.23 9.67
CA GLN A 695 15.58 -0.47 8.25
C GLN A 695 16.22 0.56 7.31
N GLY A 696 16.38 1.80 7.78
CA GLY A 696 17.19 2.80 7.09
C GLY A 696 18.66 2.36 6.89
N PHE A 697 19.22 1.57 7.80
CA PHE A 697 20.60 1.07 7.70
C PHE A 697 20.69 -0.14 6.75
N ILE A 698 19.69 -1.04 6.82
CA ILE A 698 19.56 -2.16 5.88
C ILE A 698 19.48 -1.63 4.44
N ARG A 699 18.61 -0.65 4.18
CA ARG A 699 18.48 -0.03 2.84
C ARG A 699 19.78 0.58 2.36
N SER A 700 20.53 1.27 3.23
CA SER A 700 21.84 1.81 2.87
C SER A 700 22.86 0.71 2.53
N ALA A 701 22.81 -0.42 3.23
CA ALA A 701 23.65 -1.58 2.93
C ALA A 701 23.24 -2.28 1.63
N VAL A 702 21.93 -2.45 1.38
CA VAL A 702 21.38 -3.02 0.14
C VAL A 702 21.74 -2.15 -1.06
N SER A 703 21.69 -0.82 -0.93
CA SER A 703 22.08 0.05 -2.04
C SER A 703 23.57 0.01 -2.36
N TYR A 704 24.41 -0.49 -1.44
CA TYR A 704 25.85 -0.66 -1.67
C TYR A 704 26.20 -2.07 -2.16
N PHE A 705 25.69 -3.11 -1.50
CA PHE A 705 26.02 -4.51 -1.78
C PHE A 705 25.07 -5.19 -2.77
N GLY A 706 24.00 -4.50 -3.19
CA GLY A 706 22.89 -5.10 -3.92
C GLY A 706 22.04 -6.00 -3.04
N ARG A 707 21.43 -7.02 -3.66
CA ARG A 707 20.55 -7.97 -2.95
C ARG A 707 21.33 -8.79 -1.92
N MET A 708 20.90 -8.74 -0.67
CA MET A 708 21.46 -9.53 0.43
C MET A 708 20.54 -10.68 0.79
N ARG A 709 21.08 -11.88 1.04
CA ARG A 709 20.29 -13.03 1.49
C ARG A 709 20.12 -12.97 3.01
N HIS A 710 18.88 -13.12 3.49
CA HIS A 710 18.62 -13.26 4.92
C HIS A 710 19.09 -14.63 5.44
N VAL A 711 19.71 -14.63 6.61
CA VAL A 711 20.19 -15.84 7.28
C VAL A 711 19.80 -15.83 8.76
N ALA A 712 19.28 -16.96 9.24
CA ALA A 712 19.05 -17.16 10.67
C ALA A 712 20.37 -17.50 11.37
N ALA A 713 20.46 -17.31 12.70
CA ALA A 713 21.69 -17.58 13.44
C ALA A 713 22.18 -19.03 13.31
N ARG A 714 21.24 -19.98 13.15
CA ARG A 714 21.54 -21.41 12.92
C ARG A 714 22.26 -21.71 11.60
N GLU A 715 22.25 -20.77 10.65
CA GLU A 715 22.85 -20.94 9.32
C GLU A 715 24.30 -20.41 9.25
N ILE A 716 24.78 -19.69 10.27
CA ILE A 716 26.14 -19.10 10.29
C ILE A 716 27.23 -20.16 10.06
N ASP A 717 27.07 -21.35 10.65
CA ASP A 717 28.02 -22.46 10.47
C ASP A 717 28.07 -23.01 9.05
N THR A 718 27.04 -22.76 8.24
CA THR A 718 26.96 -23.24 6.86
C THR A 718 27.56 -22.26 5.85
N LEU A 719 27.92 -21.04 6.29
CA LEU A 719 28.58 -20.05 5.45
C LEU A 719 30.03 -20.47 5.17
N GLU A 720 30.55 -20.17 3.99
CA GLU A 720 31.89 -20.63 3.58
C GLU A 720 32.99 -19.88 4.35
N GLY A 721 32.74 -18.62 4.72
CA GLY A 721 33.68 -17.76 5.43
C GLY A 721 34.36 -16.79 4.48
N ALA A 722 35.44 -17.19 3.82
CA ALA A 722 36.16 -16.32 2.90
C ALA A 722 35.25 -15.80 1.76
N GLY A 723 35.23 -14.48 1.55
CA GLY A 723 34.36 -13.82 0.55
C GLY A 723 32.93 -13.56 1.02
N ASP A 724 32.52 -14.11 2.16
CA ASP A 724 31.20 -13.87 2.76
C ASP A 724 31.23 -12.68 3.73
N LEU A 725 30.21 -11.84 3.64
CA LEU A 725 29.97 -10.73 4.57
C LEU A 725 28.66 -10.92 5.31
N LEU A 726 28.69 -11.02 6.63
CA LEU A 726 27.48 -11.05 7.46
C LEU A 726 27.20 -9.65 8.03
N VAL A 727 26.09 -9.07 7.61
CA VAL A 727 25.58 -7.77 8.06
C VAL A 727 24.66 -7.99 9.25
N ILE A 728 24.92 -7.28 10.34
CA ILE A 728 24.15 -7.29 11.58
C ILE A 728 23.74 -5.85 11.86
N VAL A 729 22.44 -5.63 12.06
CA VAL A 729 21.88 -4.29 12.25
C VAL A 729 21.31 -4.17 13.65
N GLY A 730 21.73 -3.14 14.38
CA GLY A 730 21.43 -2.97 15.80
C GLY A 730 22.30 -3.83 16.70
N ASN A 731 21.77 -4.18 17.88
CA ASN A 731 22.53 -4.77 18.99
C ASN A 731 22.05 -6.14 19.38
N GLU A 732 20.96 -6.61 18.84
CA GLU A 732 20.36 -7.81 19.39
C GLU A 732 20.91 -9.03 18.69
N MET A 733 21.34 -10.02 19.47
CA MET A 733 21.85 -11.28 18.94
C MET A 733 21.36 -12.45 19.79
N PRO A 734 21.01 -13.59 19.18
CA PRO A 734 20.78 -14.80 19.94
C PRO A 734 22.10 -15.26 20.54
N PHE A 735 22.12 -15.56 21.84
CA PHE A 735 23.27 -16.21 22.47
C PHE A 735 23.33 -17.68 22.11
N LYS A 736 22.16 -18.30 22.02
CA LYS A 736 21.95 -19.65 21.51
C LYS A 736 20.87 -19.64 20.45
N THR A 737 21.02 -20.49 19.45
CA THR A 737 19.94 -20.78 18.50
C THR A 737 18.71 -21.34 19.23
N LYS A 738 17.54 -21.35 18.59
CA LYS A 738 16.32 -21.99 19.14
C LYS A 738 16.53 -23.46 19.54
N ARG A 739 17.54 -24.14 18.98
CA ARG A 739 17.91 -25.53 19.28
C ARG A 739 19.02 -25.67 20.33
N GLY A 740 19.46 -24.57 20.94
CA GLY A 740 20.45 -24.55 22.02
C GLY A 740 21.91 -24.50 21.59
N ALA A 741 22.21 -24.44 20.29
CA ALA A 741 23.59 -24.31 19.79
C ALA A 741 24.16 -22.92 20.05
N SER A 742 25.44 -22.82 20.42
CA SER A 742 26.14 -21.57 20.75
C SER A 742 26.34 -20.71 19.52
N VAL A 743 25.79 -19.48 19.50
CA VAL A 743 25.93 -18.58 18.35
C VAL A 743 27.30 -17.90 18.34
N THR A 744 27.88 -17.63 19.51
CA THR A 744 29.24 -17.10 19.62
C THR A 744 30.26 -18.05 18.99
N ASP A 745 30.10 -19.37 19.19
CA ASP A 745 30.99 -20.38 18.60
C ASP A 745 30.85 -20.41 17.07
N MET A 746 29.63 -20.22 16.56
CA MET A 746 29.35 -20.16 15.12
C MET A 746 30.00 -18.94 14.48
N VAL A 747 29.87 -17.77 15.12
CA VAL A 747 30.51 -16.53 14.66
C VAL A 747 32.03 -16.65 14.71
N ASP A 748 32.60 -17.22 15.78
CA ASP A 748 34.04 -17.47 15.86
C ASP A 748 34.50 -18.45 14.77
N GLY A 749 33.73 -19.50 14.50
CA GLY A 749 33.99 -20.43 13.41
C GLY A 749 33.96 -19.74 12.04
N PHE A 750 33.00 -18.85 11.81
CA PHE A 750 32.86 -18.07 10.58
C PHE A 750 34.05 -17.10 10.38
N LEU A 751 34.41 -16.34 11.41
CA LEU A 751 35.59 -15.47 11.40
C LEU A 751 36.89 -16.26 11.25
N GLY A 752 36.98 -17.45 11.85
CA GLY A 752 38.10 -18.37 11.73
C GLY A 752 38.34 -18.88 10.29
N ARG A 753 37.27 -18.94 9.48
CA ARG A 753 37.32 -19.28 8.04
C ARG A 753 37.57 -18.06 7.13
N GLY A 754 37.81 -16.88 7.69
CA GLY A 754 38.06 -15.64 6.94
C GLY A 754 36.80 -14.82 6.61
N GLY A 755 35.66 -15.14 7.24
CA GLY A 755 34.43 -14.35 7.12
C GLY A 755 34.55 -12.94 7.67
N SER A 756 33.72 -12.03 7.18
CA SER A 756 33.68 -10.63 7.64
C SER A 756 32.31 -10.28 8.24
N LEU A 757 32.32 -9.42 9.27
CA LEU A 757 31.13 -8.86 9.90
C LEU A 757 31.01 -7.37 9.59
N LEU A 758 29.80 -6.91 9.30
CA LEU A 758 29.44 -5.50 9.26
C LEU A 758 28.36 -5.21 10.29
N LEU A 759 28.70 -4.43 11.31
CA LEU A 759 27.86 -4.09 12.44
C LEU A 759 27.34 -2.66 12.27
N LEU A 760 26.07 -2.54 11.88
CA LEU A 760 25.44 -1.26 11.58
C LEU A 760 24.56 -0.79 12.73
N GLY A 761 24.98 0.28 13.38
CA GLY A 761 24.23 0.92 14.46
C GLY A 761 24.13 0.12 15.76
N PRO A 762 25.17 -0.61 16.22
CA PRO A 762 25.17 -1.06 17.60
C PRO A 762 25.23 0.13 18.56
N ARG A 763 24.37 0.15 19.58
CA ARG A 763 24.34 1.06 20.74
C ARG A 763 25.06 0.48 21.96
N PHE A 764 25.23 1.26 23.01
CA PHE A 764 25.58 0.74 24.34
C PHE A 764 24.49 1.21 25.31
N PRO A 765 24.24 0.53 26.44
CA PRO A 765 23.18 0.98 27.33
C PRO A 765 23.47 2.37 27.91
N ARG A 766 22.44 3.24 27.90
CA ARG A 766 22.46 4.58 28.49
C ARG A 766 22.53 4.49 30.01
N ILE A 767 23.46 5.21 30.62
CA ILE A 767 23.50 5.39 32.07
C ILE A 767 22.53 6.53 32.40
N ASP A 768 21.58 6.26 33.29
CA ASP A 768 20.53 7.19 33.70
C ASP A 768 21.12 8.51 34.25
N ILE A 769 20.66 9.63 33.68
CA ILE A 769 21.18 11.00 33.91
C ILE A 769 20.47 11.66 35.11
N GLU A 770 19.40 11.07 35.65
CA GLU A 770 18.62 11.67 36.75
C GLU A 770 19.42 11.87 38.06
N ASN A 771 20.57 11.21 38.22
CA ASN A 771 21.45 11.41 39.37
C ASN A 771 22.66 12.29 39.04
N ASN A 772 22.57 13.60 39.35
CA ASN A 772 23.65 14.60 39.29
C ASN A 772 25.06 14.04 39.63
N TYR A 773 25.83 13.63 38.63
CA TYR A 773 27.21 13.16 38.82
C TYR A 773 28.15 13.86 37.84
N HIS A 774 29.14 14.57 38.39
CA HIS A 774 30.19 15.27 37.64
C HIS A 774 31.44 14.41 37.52
N GLY A 775 31.97 14.28 36.29
CA GLY A 775 33.40 14.11 35.99
C GLY A 775 34.08 12.83 36.50
N GLY A 776 34.33 11.88 35.58
CA GLY A 776 35.35 10.84 35.73
C GLY A 776 34.84 9.43 35.42
N ALA A 777 35.27 8.89 34.28
CA ALA A 777 35.29 7.47 33.89
C ALA A 777 34.00 6.65 34.14
N GLN A 778 33.21 6.43 33.10
CA GLN A 778 32.03 5.56 33.17
C GLN A 778 32.03 4.54 32.02
N MET A 779 32.54 3.34 32.32
CA MET A 779 32.29 2.13 31.53
C MET A 779 31.36 1.24 32.38
N GLY A 780 30.19 0.88 31.84
CA GLY A 780 29.12 0.20 32.59
C GLY A 780 29.47 -1.23 33.00
N GLY A 781 29.06 -1.62 34.21
CA GLY A 781 29.38 -2.90 34.87
C GLY A 781 28.79 -4.17 34.23
N HIS A 782 27.99 -4.05 33.17
CA HIS A 782 27.27 -5.18 32.57
C HIS A 782 27.38 -5.27 31.03
N ALA A 783 28.03 -4.31 30.36
CA ALA A 783 27.79 -4.02 28.94
C ALA A 783 28.77 -4.72 27.98
N GLY A 784 28.31 -5.77 27.29
CA GLY A 784 28.78 -6.08 25.93
C GLY A 784 28.02 -5.23 24.90
N MET A 785 28.48 -5.19 23.65
CA MET A 785 27.79 -4.46 22.57
C MET A 785 26.45 -5.11 22.22
N PHE A 786 26.34 -6.43 22.38
CA PHE A 786 25.13 -7.16 22.05
C PHE A 786 24.19 -7.40 23.23
N TRP A 787 22.89 -7.19 22.99
CA TRP A 787 21.81 -7.68 23.83
C TRP A 787 21.56 -9.14 23.46
N TRP A 788 22.18 -10.00 24.26
CA TRP A 788 22.06 -11.44 24.14
C TRP A 788 20.64 -11.90 24.43
N LYS A 789 20.04 -12.64 23.50
CA LYS A 789 18.72 -13.24 23.65
C LYS A 789 18.79 -14.75 23.75
N ALA A 790 17.86 -15.35 24.49
CA ALA A 790 17.61 -16.78 24.50
C ALA A 790 16.15 -17.06 24.14
N TRP A 791 15.91 -18.15 23.43
CA TRP A 791 14.56 -18.60 23.11
C TRP A 791 13.97 -19.35 24.30
N ALA A 792 12.94 -18.79 24.94
CA ALA A 792 12.25 -19.36 26.09
C ALA A 792 10.77 -18.99 26.06
N ASP A 793 9.89 -19.93 26.44
CA ASP A 793 8.44 -19.73 26.49
C ASP A 793 7.82 -19.22 25.17
N GLY A 794 8.28 -19.77 24.05
CA GLY A 794 7.76 -19.42 22.71
C GLY A 794 8.17 -18.04 22.20
N ARG A 795 9.08 -17.33 22.87
CA ARG A 795 9.56 -16.00 22.47
C ARG A 795 11.06 -15.82 22.74
N TRP A 796 11.65 -14.79 22.13
CA TRP A 796 12.98 -14.32 22.50
C TRP A 796 12.89 -13.51 23.79
N GLN A 797 13.73 -13.84 24.78
CA GLN A 797 13.86 -13.13 26.05
C GLN A 797 15.30 -12.67 26.23
N ASP A 798 15.51 -11.59 26.99
CA ASP A 798 16.87 -11.15 27.34
C ASP A 798 17.58 -12.24 28.14
N PHE A 799 18.87 -12.42 27.88
CA PHE A 799 19.67 -13.50 28.45
C PHE A 799 20.99 -12.94 28.99
N ASP A 800 21.30 -13.27 30.25
CA ASP A 800 22.61 -12.97 30.81
C ASP A 800 23.56 -14.15 30.54
N PRO A 801 24.58 -13.99 29.67
CA PRO A 801 25.53 -15.05 29.37
C PRO A 801 26.49 -15.38 30.51
N ARG A 802 26.64 -14.50 31.50
CA ARG A 802 27.46 -14.72 32.70
C ARG A 802 26.71 -15.52 33.75
N GLU A 803 25.47 -15.15 34.00
CA GLU A 803 24.63 -15.78 35.02
C GLU A 803 23.83 -16.97 34.49
N GLY A 804 23.77 -17.15 33.17
CA GLY A 804 23.25 -18.35 32.51
C GLY A 804 21.73 -18.50 32.54
N HIS A 805 20.97 -17.41 32.70
CA HIS A 805 19.51 -17.43 32.78
C HIS A 805 18.85 -16.27 32.04
N THR A 806 17.54 -16.41 31.75
CA THR A 806 16.74 -15.36 31.12
C THR A 806 16.30 -14.30 32.15
N MET A 807 16.14 -13.07 31.69
CA MET A 807 15.73 -11.95 32.54
C MET A 807 14.63 -11.12 31.87
N GLU A 808 13.80 -10.48 32.70
CA GLU A 808 12.62 -9.73 32.26
C GLU A 808 12.99 -8.46 31.48
N HIS A 809 14.13 -7.85 31.84
CA HIS A 809 14.90 -6.86 31.07
C HIS A 809 16.24 -6.65 31.81
N PRO A 810 17.39 -6.44 31.16
CA PRO A 810 18.63 -6.14 31.87
C PRO A 810 18.51 -4.78 32.58
N LYS A 811 18.47 -4.80 33.93
CA LYS A 811 18.62 -3.60 34.76
C LYS A 811 20.11 -3.34 34.95
N HIS A 812 20.62 -2.29 34.34
CA HIS A 812 22.03 -1.93 34.40
C HIS A 812 22.30 -0.99 35.58
N ASP A 813 22.50 -1.55 36.78
CA ASP A 813 22.95 -0.79 37.94
C ASP A 813 24.48 -0.89 38.06
N GLY A 814 25.20 0.23 38.00
CA GLY A 814 26.58 0.25 38.52
C GLY A 814 27.51 1.35 38.01
N THR A 815 28.13 2.04 38.97
CA THR A 815 29.41 2.74 38.83
C THR A 815 30.57 1.75 38.99
N VAL A 816 31.63 1.81 38.18
CA VAL A 816 32.81 0.91 38.30
C VAL A 816 34.02 1.65 38.86
N TYR A 817 34.74 0.98 39.77
CA TYR A 817 36.05 1.37 40.31
C TYR A 817 37.14 0.41 39.82
N TRP A 818 38.35 0.90 39.57
CA TRP A 818 39.51 0.13 39.11
C TRP A 818 39.91 -0.99 40.10
N GLY A 819 39.85 -2.25 39.68
CA GLY A 819 40.24 -3.42 40.49
C GLY A 819 40.04 -4.77 39.79
N ASP A 820 40.48 -5.86 40.42
CA ASP A 820 40.52 -7.27 39.93
C ASP A 820 39.13 -7.94 39.73
N GLY A 821 38.15 -7.19 39.20
CA GLY A 821 36.79 -7.68 38.95
C GLY A 821 36.61 -8.39 37.59
N PRO A 822 35.54 -9.20 37.42
CA PRO A 822 35.25 -9.99 36.22
C PRO A 822 34.77 -9.18 34.98
N LEU A 823 35.17 -7.90 34.87
CA LEU A 823 34.62 -6.91 33.94
C LEU A 823 34.86 -7.19 32.44
N PHE A 824 35.75 -8.12 32.09
CA PHE A 824 36.19 -8.41 30.70
C PHE A 824 35.77 -9.80 30.21
N GLN A 825 34.55 -10.24 30.52
CA GLN A 825 34.07 -11.60 30.19
C GLN A 825 33.04 -11.68 29.05
N ALA A 826 32.71 -10.56 28.39
CA ALA A 826 31.84 -10.58 27.21
C ALA A 826 32.61 -11.02 25.95
N TRP A 827 31.94 -11.66 24.98
CA TRP A 827 32.56 -12.18 23.75
C TRP A 827 33.21 -11.06 22.93
N GLU A 828 32.55 -9.91 22.81
CA GLU A 828 33.00 -8.71 22.10
C GLU A 828 34.31 -8.16 22.69
N HIS A 829 34.43 -8.21 24.02
CA HIS A 829 35.64 -7.76 24.71
C HIS A 829 36.84 -8.68 24.45
N SER A 830 36.59 -9.96 24.18
CA SER A 830 37.67 -10.90 23.81
C SER A 830 38.29 -10.58 22.45
N LEU A 831 37.52 -9.91 21.57
CA LEU A 831 37.95 -9.40 20.27
C LEU A 831 38.53 -7.99 20.34
N GLY A 832 38.49 -7.34 21.51
CA GLY A 832 38.97 -5.97 21.69
C GLY A 832 38.00 -4.89 21.22
N LEU A 833 36.72 -5.22 21.02
CA LEU A 833 35.69 -4.28 20.60
C LEU A 833 35.01 -3.65 21.82
N PHE A 834 35.21 -2.34 22.00
CA PHE A 834 34.66 -1.56 23.11
C PHE A 834 33.96 -0.30 22.60
N GLY A 835 33.01 0.22 23.37
CA GLY A 835 32.37 1.51 23.12
C GLY A 835 31.48 1.96 24.27
N PHE A 836 30.95 3.17 24.16
CA PHE A 836 30.08 3.79 25.16
C PHE A 836 29.21 4.89 24.52
N GLU A 837 28.13 5.25 25.19
CA GLU A 837 27.31 6.39 24.78
C GLU A 837 27.95 7.73 25.17
N THR A 838 27.75 8.74 24.33
CA THR A 838 28.32 10.08 24.48
C THR A 838 27.40 11.14 23.88
N ASP A 839 27.67 12.41 24.14
CA ASP A 839 26.97 13.58 23.60
C ASP A 839 27.84 14.32 22.58
N CYS A 840 28.57 13.57 21.74
CA CYS A 840 29.48 14.16 20.76
C CYS A 840 28.72 14.78 19.59
N VAL A 841 29.36 15.74 18.94
CA VAL A 841 28.85 16.43 17.76
C VAL A 841 29.92 16.47 16.69
N GLY A 842 29.46 16.26 15.47
CA GLY A 842 30.24 16.26 14.25
C GLY A 842 30.85 14.91 13.91
N VAL A 843 31.07 14.68 12.63
CA VAL A 843 31.84 13.57 12.05
C VAL A 843 33.01 14.19 11.30
N PHE A 844 34.21 13.66 11.56
CA PHE A 844 35.47 14.12 11.02
C PHE A 844 36.23 12.93 10.45
N ASP A 845 36.97 13.15 9.38
CA ASP A 845 37.90 12.16 8.86
C ASP A 845 39.15 12.03 9.75
N VAL A 846 40.06 11.13 9.37
CA VAL A 846 41.26 10.86 10.20
C VAL A 846 42.31 11.97 10.17
N GLU A 847 42.27 12.86 9.17
CA GLU A 847 43.14 14.05 9.09
C GLU A 847 42.52 15.26 9.82
N GLY A 848 41.28 15.13 10.29
CA GLY A 848 40.51 16.18 10.95
C GLY A 848 39.74 17.09 10.00
N GLY A 849 39.57 16.68 8.73
CA GLY A 849 38.62 17.26 7.81
C GLY A 849 37.19 17.04 8.29
N VAL A 850 36.36 18.07 8.16
CA VAL A 850 34.97 18.04 8.60
C VAL A 850 34.13 17.30 7.56
N VAL A 851 33.48 16.21 7.97
CA VAL A 851 32.59 15.41 7.11
C VAL A 851 31.13 15.85 7.30
N ASP A 852 30.72 15.99 8.56
CA ASP A 852 29.43 16.54 8.94
C ASP A 852 29.58 17.24 10.29
N PRO A 853 29.64 18.57 10.38
CA PRO A 853 29.92 19.25 11.65
C PRO A 853 28.76 19.22 12.65
N ASP A 854 27.53 18.93 12.20
CA ASP A 854 26.31 19.10 13.00
C ASP A 854 25.72 17.75 13.44
N GLN A 855 26.20 16.63 12.85
CA GLN A 855 25.76 15.28 13.20
C GLN A 855 25.98 14.99 14.69
N ARG A 856 24.89 14.80 15.44
CA ARG A 856 24.98 14.24 16.80
C ARG A 856 25.42 12.79 16.74
N VAL A 857 26.43 12.43 17.52
CA VAL A 857 26.97 11.09 17.62
C VAL A 857 26.83 10.60 19.05
N GLU A 858 25.89 9.69 19.22
CA GLU A 858 25.51 9.18 20.54
C GLU A 858 26.34 7.98 20.98
N VAL A 859 27.06 7.35 20.06
CA VAL A 859 27.82 6.12 20.30
C VAL A 859 29.21 6.22 19.70
N VAL A 860 30.21 5.86 20.50
CA VAL A 860 31.61 5.84 20.06
C VAL A 860 32.32 4.55 20.45
N TYR A 861 33.39 4.24 19.74
CA TYR A 861 34.16 3.01 19.86
C TYR A 861 35.61 3.29 20.31
N THR A 862 36.24 2.33 20.99
CA THR A 862 37.61 2.49 21.50
C THR A 862 38.41 1.18 21.50
N ASP A 863 39.74 1.30 21.55
CA ASP A 863 40.73 0.24 21.27
C ASP A 863 41.51 -0.23 22.52
N TRP A 864 41.00 0.03 23.73
CA TRP A 864 41.74 -0.10 24.99
C TRP A 864 42.40 -1.48 25.26
N SER A 865 41.95 -2.56 24.62
CA SER A 865 42.61 -3.87 24.73
C SER A 865 42.32 -4.80 23.56
N VAL A 866 42.84 -4.49 22.38
CA VAL A 866 42.81 -5.43 21.24
C VAL A 866 43.84 -6.55 21.44
N ARG A 867 43.38 -7.80 21.50
CA ARG A 867 44.26 -8.97 21.61
C ARG A 867 44.74 -9.41 20.24
N LYS A 868 46.04 -9.63 20.09
CA LYS A 868 46.60 -10.26 18.88
C LYS A 868 45.90 -11.61 18.60
N PRO A 869 45.62 -11.93 17.33
CA PRO A 869 46.09 -11.26 16.11
C PRO A 869 45.18 -10.12 15.59
N TRP A 870 44.25 -9.59 16.38
CA TRP A 870 43.40 -8.48 15.94
C TRP A 870 44.11 -7.12 16.01
N THR A 871 43.74 -6.22 15.11
CA THR A 871 44.13 -4.80 15.09
C THR A 871 42.89 -3.92 14.98
N PHE A 872 42.90 -2.71 15.54
CA PHE A 872 41.80 -1.74 15.50
C PHE A 872 42.25 -0.47 14.79
N THR A 873 41.44 -0.02 13.82
CA THR A 873 41.71 1.15 12.99
C THR A 873 40.46 2.04 12.94
N PRO A 874 40.50 3.27 13.51
CA PRO A 874 39.42 4.24 13.36
C PRO A 874 39.19 4.62 11.89
N LEU A 875 37.94 4.64 11.43
CA LEU A 875 37.56 5.06 10.08
C LEU A 875 37.03 6.49 10.04
N ALA A 876 36.39 6.94 11.12
CA ALA A 876 35.96 8.32 11.31
C ALA A 876 35.88 8.66 12.80
N PHE A 877 35.95 9.95 13.11
CA PHE A 877 35.94 10.51 14.46
C PHE A 877 34.74 11.42 14.69
N THR A 878 34.40 11.62 15.95
CA THR A 878 33.48 12.67 16.43
C THR A 878 34.17 13.47 17.53
N GLU A 879 33.74 14.71 17.75
CA GLU A 879 34.32 15.61 18.75
C GLU A 879 33.33 15.89 19.89
N ARG A 880 33.86 15.97 21.11
CA ARG A 880 33.10 16.43 22.28
C ARG A 880 33.48 17.86 22.65
N GLU A 881 32.49 18.71 22.90
CA GLU A 881 32.74 20.11 23.32
C GLU A 881 33.30 20.20 24.76
N HIS A 882 32.96 19.24 25.64
CA HIS A 882 33.35 19.22 27.05
C HIS A 882 34.28 18.03 27.37
N GLN A 883 35.42 18.27 28.02
CA GLN A 883 36.44 17.24 28.29
C GLN A 883 36.04 16.24 29.40
N LEU A 884 36.28 14.95 29.19
CA LEU A 884 36.20 13.89 30.19
C LEU A 884 37.53 13.71 30.96
N VAL A 885 38.66 14.04 30.35
CA VAL A 885 40.02 13.89 30.89
C VAL A 885 40.78 15.22 30.71
N THR A 886 41.54 15.65 31.72
CA THR A 886 42.36 16.87 31.62
C THR A 886 43.40 16.73 30.50
N GLY A 887 43.20 17.44 29.38
CA GLY A 887 43.97 17.30 28.13
C GLY A 887 43.73 18.44 27.12
N PRO A 888 44.20 18.36 25.86
CA PRO A 888 44.01 19.42 24.85
C PRO A 888 42.53 19.72 24.56
N ARG A 889 42.23 20.95 24.13
CA ARG A 889 40.91 21.62 24.10
C ARG A 889 39.71 20.88 23.46
N ARG A 890 39.87 19.71 22.81
CA ARG A 890 38.80 18.88 22.23
C ARG A 890 39.17 17.40 22.30
N GLU A 891 38.25 16.56 22.75
CA GLU A 891 38.41 15.09 22.76
C GLU A 891 37.79 14.49 21.50
N ARG A 892 38.52 13.54 20.87
CA ARG A 892 38.10 12.85 19.66
C ARG A 892 37.86 11.38 19.94
N TYR A 893 36.74 10.86 19.45
CA TYR A 893 36.36 9.47 19.62
C TYR A 893 36.00 8.83 18.29
N PRO A 894 36.43 7.60 17.99
CA PRO A 894 35.99 6.87 16.81
C PRO A 894 34.47 6.68 16.78
N CYS A 895 33.80 7.08 15.70
CA CYS A 895 32.37 6.80 15.45
C CYS A 895 32.17 5.74 14.36
N ALA A 896 33.25 5.30 13.72
CA ALA A 896 33.33 4.12 12.88
C ALA A 896 34.73 3.51 13.01
N ALA A 897 34.85 2.18 12.98
CA ALA A 897 36.12 1.48 13.12
C ALA A 897 36.16 0.16 12.35
N LEU A 898 37.37 -0.25 11.97
CA LEU A 898 37.70 -1.55 11.40
C LEU A 898 38.53 -2.34 12.41
N LEU A 899 38.09 -3.55 12.74
CA LEU A 899 38.92 -4.56 13.37
C LEU A 899 39.35 -5.59 12.33
N GLN A 900 40.63 -5.95 12.31
CA GLN A 900 41.17 -6.91 11.36
C GLN A 900 42.00 -7.99 12.07
N ASN A 901 41.71 -9.25 11.77
CA ASN A 901 42.51 -10.39 12.19
C ASN A 901 43.69 -10.60 11.21
N GLU A 902 44.93 -10.43 11.67
CA GLU A 902 46.13 -10.55 10.84
C GLU A 902 46.44 -11.99 10.40
N GLU A 903 45.89 -13.00 11.07
CA GLU A 903 46.13 -14.42 10.76
C GLU A 903 45.11 -14.96 9.75
N THR A 904 43.82 -14.64 9.94
CA THR A 904 42.74 -15.19 9.09
C THR A 904 42.30 -14.23 7.97
N GLY A 905 42.66 -12.95 8.07
CA GLY A 905 42.19 -11.90 7.16
C GLY A 905 40.75 -11.42 7.43
N ALA A 906 40.07 -12.00 8.43
CA ALA A 906 38.72 -11.64 8.82
C ALA A 906 38.61 -10.17 9.27
N ARG A 907 37.46 -9.55 9.00
CA ARG A 907 37.19 -8.15 9.34
C ARG A 907 35.91 -8.00 10.13
N ILE A 908 35.90 -7.05 11.06
CA ILE A 908 34.70 -6.58 11.73
C ILE A 908 34.66 -5.07 11.55
N VAL A 909 33.69 -4.58 10.78
CA VAL A 909 33.46 -3.14 10.61
C VAL A 909 32.30 -2.75 11.52
N VAL A 910 32.50 -1.71 12.32
CA VAL A 910 31.49 -1.20 13.24
C VAL A 910 31.23 0.28 12.96
N VAL A 911 29.97 0.66 12.84
CA VAL A 911 29.55 2.02 12.46
C VAL A 911 28.46 2.50 13.39
N ALA A 912 28.63 3.69 13.98
CA ALA A 912 27.66 4.27 14.92
C ALA A 912 26.29 4.48 14.25
N PRO A 913 25.17 4.36 14.99
CA PRO A 913 23.83 4.48 14.42
C PRO A 913 23.62 5.80 13.67
N SER A 914 24.10 6.90 14.22
CA SER A 914 24.01 8.23 13.61
C SER A 914 24.79 8.33 12.29
N VAL A 915 25.91 7.61 12.16
CA VAL A 915 26.72 7.56 10.94
C VAL A 915 26.09 6.65 9.88
N CYS A 916 25.52 5.50 10.29
CA CYS A 916 24.73 4.62 9.41
C CYS A 916 23.52 5.35 8.80
N SER A 917 23.10 6.45 9.42
CA SER A 917 22.01 7.28 8.95
C SER A 917 22.35 8.07 7.67
N ARG A 918 23.61 8.12 7.26
CA ARG A 918 24.01 8.83 6.03
C ARG A 918 24.44 7.82 4.98
N THR A 919 23.55 7.53 4.02
CA THR A 919 23.78 6.50 2.99
C THR A 919 25.03 6.81 2.17
N ASP A 920 25.22 8.07 1.80
CA ASP A 920 26.41 8.59 1.11
C ASP A 920 27.69 8.37 1.92
N LEU A 921 27.65 8.67 3.23
CA LEU A 921 28.78 8.51 4.12
C LEU A 921 29.11 7.02 4.35
N LEU A 922 28.08 6.20 4.58
CA LEU A 922 28.24 4.76 4.75
C LEU A 922 28.83 4.13 3.48
N HIS A 923 28.36 4.50 2.29
CA HIS A 923 28.91 4.00 1.01
C HIS A 923 30.38 4.33 0.86
N ARG A 924 30.77 5.58 1.16
CA ARG A 924 32.18 6.00 1.13
C ARG A 924 33.01 5.17 2.11
N MET A 925 32.55 4.97 3.34
CA MET A 925 33.23 4.14 4.33
C MET A 925 33.38 2.69 3.86
N LEU A 926 32.29 2.09 3.37
CA LEU A 926 32.25 0.70 2.92
C LEU A 926 33.21 0.46 1.76
N ALA A 927 33.31 1.39 0.80
CA ALA A 927 34.24 1.28 -0.33
C ALA A 927 35.71 1.09 0.04
N HIS A 928 36.12 1.52 1.23
CA HIS A 928 37.49 1.33 1.71
C HIS A 928 37.72 0.01 2.45
N VAL A 929 36.67 -0.66 2.91
CA VAL A 929 36.77 -1.86 3.77
C VAL A 929 36.19 -3.13 3.14
N ALA A 930 35.19 -3.00 2.28
CA ALA A 930 34.48 -4.09 1.61
C ALA A 930 34.09 -3.64 0.19
N ALA A 931 34.62 -4.33 -0.83
CA ALA A 931 34.29 -4.05 -2.22
C ALA A 931 32.99 -4.76 -2.58
N ALA A 932 32.04 -4.01 -3.14
CA ALA A 932 30.77 -4.57 -3.62
C ALA A 932 31.00 -5.71 -4.62
N PRO A 933 30.09 -6.71 -4.68
CA PRO A 933 30.16 -7.76 -5.69
C PRO A 933 30.20 -7.14 -7.09
N ALA A 934 31.06 -7.65 -7.98
CA ALA A 934 31.02 -7.24 -9.38
C ALA A 934 29.63 -7.57 -9.93
N GLU A 935 28.95 -6.60 -10.54
CA GLU A 935 27.64 -6.83 -11.17
C GLU A 935 27.73 -8.04 -12.11
N ALA A 936 27.03 -9.12 -11.76
CA ALA A 936 26.78 -10.20 -12.69
C ALA A 936 25.82 -9.65 -13.75
N GLY A 937 26.39 -9.29 -14.91
CA GLY A 937 25.63 -8.76 -16.05
C GLY A 937 24.62 -9.74 -16.63
#